data_AF-A0A538PRQ5-F1
#
_entry.id   AF-A0A538PRQ5-F1
#
_cell.length_a   1.000
_cell.length_b   1.000
_cell.length_c   1.000
_cell.angle_alpha   90.00
_cell.angle_beta   90.00
_cell.angle_gamma   90.00
#
_symmetry.space_group_name_H-M   'P 1'
#
loop_
_entity.id
_entity.type
_entity.pdbx_description
1 polymer ?
#
loop_
_entity_poly.entity_id
_entity_poly.type
_entity_poly.pdbx_seq_one_letter_code
_entity_poly.pdbx_strand_id
1 'polypeptide(L)'
;MPRSPRAATPTLLAAAIGCALLGAPALAEAHITRIEITQVESPAFGGAAFGDVGLYEKLIGRAFGEVDPRAPENRAITDIELAPRNARGMVEYDTGILILRPVDPAKGNRRLFYELTNRGVILSLRALDDSPNPSTTNPAAADAGNGFLMRRGYTLLYTGWDLSAVGPFASHFPVATQRNGAPIVGPAIDELIFDNPPAVQPMTATLSYPAAALDTAQATLTVRSHYGDAQTAIPATGWRFNDARTIQLLPEGTRFDPGRLYELAYQARNPVVSGLALAAVRDTPAFLHRATTDDTGAANPLAGRIDVVIGHGISQPARLLHDLVHLGFNRDERGHQVFDGILSYIAGASSGFFNYRFAQPFRTHRQHIGRWTPERVFPFANQLLFDPVTDRFGGRLVRCTLTGTCPKILEANSSNEYWVKGGSLLHTDTRGHDLLFDAPGVRTYLFSSLPHSPSAGPGICEQGRNPLSPAPGLRALLVDLDDWISHRTPPPASRLRPVRLRPAVRRRHPRHHDLGRCDRLAGGRLAVPGVRAGDRPRWQRSRRRPVPGRRGPGRDLHRLWLPRRRVRRARPVRRVRPGDPVREDPRRPRGGRRSTAVARGALPEPPGLRRSGARRRRGARARPLPAAGRRRPHRPGRAGQQRRELTVDPRSDVPGSRRARHASRAASARSRADARGTSRAPICDLQARAPACPDEGPRYALPRH
;
A
#
# COMPACT_ATOMS: atom_id res chain seq x y z
N MET A 1 -25.67 22.42 89.33
CA MET A 1 -24.32 22.98 89.59
C MET A 1 -23.50 21.99 90.42
N PRO A 2 -22.16 22.00 90.36
CA PRO A 2 -21.48 20.94 89.62
C PRO A 2 -20.64 19.95 90.45
N ARG A 3 -20.30 18.81 89.81
CA ARG A 3 -18.98 18.15 89.88
C ARG A 3 -18.81 17.21 88.69
N SER A 4 -17.62 17.18 88.09
CA SER A 4 -17.27 16.35 86.92
C SER A 4 -17.02 14.89 87.33
N PRO A 5 -17.08 13.93 86.38
CA PRO A 5 -15.82 13.29 85.99
C PRO A 5 -15.68 12.83 84.53
N ARG A 6 -14.39 12.74 84.13
CA ARG A 6 -13.67 11.85 83.17
C ARG A 6 -14.42 11.07 82.08
N ALA A 7 -13.81 11.06 80.88
CA ALA A 7 -14.22 10.31 79.70
C ALA A 7 -13.94 8.80 79.76
N ALA A 8 -14.62 8.04 78.89
CA ALA A 8 -14.44 6.60 78.66
C ALA A 8 -14.40 6.27 77.16
N THR A 9 -13.82 5.12 76.83
CA THR A 9 -13.54 4.64 75.47
C THR A 9 -14.80 4.16 74.72
N PRO A 10 -14.96 4.44 73.41
CA PRO A 10 -15.96 3.78 72.57
C PRO A 10 -15.43 2.45 72.00
N THR A 11 -16.23 1.39 72.06
CA THR A 11 -15.93 0.09 71.42
C THR A 11 -17.15 -0.39 70.64
N LEU A 12 -16.94 -0.67 69.35
CA LEU A 12 -17.71 -1.51 68.42
C LEU A 12 -19.21 -1.77 68.70
N LEU A 13 -20.05 -1.42 67.71
CA LEU A 13 -20.72 -2.48 66.93
C LEU A 13 -20.98 -2.02 65.48
N ALA A 14 -21.34 -2.95 64.60
CA ALA A 14 -21.32 -2.77 63.15
C ALA A 14 -22.64 -2.29 62.54
N ALA A 15 -22.55 -1.58 61.42
CA ALA A 15 -23.63 -1.38 60.45
C ALA A 15 -23.12 -1.84 59.07
N ALA A 16 -23.97 -2.52 58.29
CA ALA A 16 -23.55 -3.16 57.05
C ALA A 16 -23.39 -2.17 55.89
N ILE A 17 -22.24 -2.22 55.20
CA ILE A 17 -22.03 -1.56 53.91
C ILE A 17 -22.20 -2.63 52.82
N GLY A 18 -23.24 -2.48 51.99
CA GLY A 18 -23.45 -3.36 50.84
C GLY A 18 -22.38 -3.13 49.77
N CYS A 19 -21.67 -4.18 49.37
CA CYS A 19 -20.65 -4.11 48.32
C CYS A 19 -21.26 -3.84 46.95
N ALA A 20 -21.44 -2.57 46.60
CA ALA A 20 -21.59 -2.13 45.22
C ALA A 20 -20.27 -2.35 44.46
N LEU A 21 -20.05 -3.60 44.02
CA LEU A 21 -18.97 -3.97 43.11
C LEU A 21 -19.23 -3.34 41.73
N LEU A 22 -18.90 -2.05 41.63
CA LEU A 22 -18.71 -1.37 40.36
C LEU A 22 -17.56 -2.06 39.63
N GLY A 23 -17.91 -3.04 38.80
CA GLY A 23 -16.95 -3.71 37.94
C GLY A 23 -16.22 -2.67 37.10
N ALA A 24 -14.92 -2.49 37.35
CA ALA A 24 -14.08 -1.69 36.48
C ALA A 24 -14.23 -2.26 35.05
N PRO A 25 -14.58 -1.44 34.05
CA PRO A 25 -14.70 -1.95 32.69
C PRO A 25 -13.36 -2.54 32.30
N ALA A 26 -13.35 -3.82 31.94
CA ALA A 26 -12.17 -4.44 31.34
C ALA A 26 -11.76 -3.58 30.15
N LEU A 27 -10.50 -3.12 30.14
CA LEU A 27 -9.97 -2.34 29.02
C LEU A 27 -10.00 -3.25 27.79
N ALA A 28 -10.97 -3.02 26.92
CA ALA A 28 -11.22 -3.86 25.76
C ALA A 28 -10.06 -3.66 24.79
N GLU A 29 -9.15 -4.63 24.76
CA GLU A 29 -7.90 -4.52 24.02
C GLU A 29 -8.13 -4.73 22.52
N ALA A 30 -7.75 -3.73 21.74
CA ALA A 30 -7.96 -3.69 20.30
C ALA A 30 -6.83 -4.39 19.55
N HIS A 31 -7.20 -5.43 18.79
CA HIS A 31 -6.29 -6.32 18.07
C HIS A 31 -7.06 -7.24 17.10
N ILE A 32 -6.37 -8.23 16.52
CA ILE A 32 -7.00 -9.34 15.80
C ILE A 32 -7.60 -10.33 16.80
N THR A 33 -8.93 -10.35 16.90
CA THR A 33 -9.67 -11.21 17.83
C THR A 33 -9.92 -12.61 17.25
N ARG A 34 -9.83 -12.80 15.92
CA ARG A 34 -9.95 -14.13 15.28
C ARG A 34 -9.18 -14.29 13.97
N ILE A 35 -8.53 -15.44 13.77
CA ILE A 35 -7.96 -15.90 12.49
C ILE A 35 -8.73 -17.12 11.98
N GLU A 36 -9.26 -17.04 10.76
CA GLU A 36 -9.99 -18.14 10.12
C GLU A 36 -9.25 -18.59 8.85
N ILE A 37 -8.54 -19.73 8.91
CA ILE A 37 -7.91 -20.34 7.73
C ILE A 37 -8.91 -21.29 7.06
N THR A 38 -9.34 -20.94 5.85
CA THR A 38 -10.41 -21.64 5.11
C THR A 38 -9.85 -22.59 4.04
N GLN A 39 -8.61 -22.41 3.60
CA GLN A 39 -7.93 -23.30 2.66
C GLN A 39 -6.44 -23.46 3.02
N VAL A 40 -5.92 -24.69 2.90
CA VAL A 40 -4.49 -25.00 2.95
C VAL A 40 -4.10 -25.78 1.69
N GLU A 41 -3.11 -25.30 0.95
CA GLU A 41 -2.47 -26.01 -0.16
C GLU A 41 -1.05 -26.37 0.28
N SER A 42 -0.82 -27.66 0.57
CA SER A 42 0.43 -28.19 1.09
C SER A 42 0.77 -29.52 0.39
N PRO A 43 1.88 -29.62 -0.37
CA PRO A 43 2.78 -28.54 -0.74
C PRO A 43 2.15 -27.57 -1.75
N ALA A 44 2.44 -26.29 -1.58
CA ALA A 44 2.07 -25.23 -2.51
C ALA A 44 2.84 -25.31 -3.83
N PHE A 45 2.41 -24.51 -4.80
CA PHE A 45 3.10 -24.32 -6.09
C PHE A 45 3.32 -25.63 -6.88
N GLY A 46 2.42 -26.61 -6.70
CA GLY A 46 2.52 -27.92 -7.37
C GLY A 46 3.69 -28.78 -6.89
N GLY A 47 4.18 -28.60 -5.66
CA GLY A 47 5.28 -29.39 -5.09
C GLY A 47 6.68 -28.86 -5.40
N ALA A 48 6.81 -27.59 -5.81
CA ALA A 48 8.10 -26.96 -6.04
C ALA A 48 8.94 -26.85 -4.76
N ALA A 49 10.23 -27.19 -4.84
CA ALA A 49 11.19 -27.11 -3.73
C ALA A 49 12.22 -25.99 -3.94
N PHE A 50 12.44 -25.19 -2.89
CA PHE A 50 13.14 -23.91 -2.97
C PHE A 50 14.54 -23.97 -2.34
N GLY A 51 15.41 -24.81 -2.93
CA GLY A 51 16.75 -25.05 -2.39
C GLY A 51 16.68 -25.77 -1.04
N ASP A 52 17.61 -25.46 -0.14
CA ASP A 52 17.74 -26.17 1.15
C ASP A 52 16.52 -25.99 2.07
N VAL A 53 15.77 -24.90 1.88
CA VAL A 53 14.49 -24.61 2.59
C VAL A 53 13.42 -25.67 2.28
N GLY A 54 13.44 -26.27 1.09
CA GLY A 54 12.51 -27.32 0.70
C GLY A 54 11.14 -26.80 0.27
N LEU A 55 10.08 -27.46 0.72
CA LEU A 55 8.70 -27.21 0.30
C LEU A 55 8.06 -26.05 1.07
N TYR A 56 7.15 -25.34 0.40
CA TYR A 56 6.28 -24.33 1.00
C TYR A 56 4.83 -24.80 1.02
N GLU A 57 4.02 -24.19 1.87
CA GLU A 57 2.57 -24.32 1.88
C GLU A 57 1.89 -22.95 1.90
N LYS A 58 0.65 -22.92 1.41
CA LYS A 58 -0.16 -21.72 1.21
C LYS A 58 -1.44 -21.83 2.02
N LEU A 59 -1.60 -20.95 3.00
CA LEU A 59 -2.79 -20.82 3.82
C LEU A 59 -3.59 -19.61 3.31
N ILE A 60 -4.89 -19.75 3.08
CA ILE A 60 -5.80 -18.66 2.69
C ILE A 60 -6.89 -18.57 3.75
N GLY A 61 -7.28 -17.35 4.13
CA GLY A 61 -8.21 -17.13 5.23
C GLY A 61 -8.67 -15.68 5.38
N ARG A 62 -9.20 -15.35 6.55
CA ARG A 62 -9.54 -13.98 6.98
C ARG A 62 -9.00 -13.71 8.39
N ALA A 63 -8.65 -12.46 8.64
CA ALA A 63 -8.38 -11.91 9.96
C ALA A 63 -9.54 -10.97 10.34
N PHE A 64 -10.09 -11.17 11.53
CA PHE A 64 -11.15 -10.34 12.12
C PHE A 64 -10.53 -9.56 13.27
N GLY A 65 -10.81 -8.26 13.34
CA GLY A 65 -10.22 -7.39 14.35
C GLY A 65 -11.18 -6.33 14.86
N GLU A 66 -10.80 -5.77 16.01
CA GLU A 66 -11.57 -4.78 16.75
C GLU A 66 -10.67 -3.61 17.15
N VAL A 67 -11.15 -2.38 17.00
CA VAL A 67 -10.49 -1.18 17.51
C VAL A 67 -11.34 -0.44 18.54
N ASP A 68 -10.75 0.10 19.61
CA ASP A 68 -11.47 1.04 20.47
C ASP A 68 -11.47 2.42 19.78
N PRO A 69 -12.64 2.96 19.39
CA PRO A 69 -12.75 4.30 18.82
C PRO A 69 -12.38 5.44 19.79
N ARG A 70 -12.04 5.14 21.06
CA ARG A 70 -11.54 6.10 22.05
C ARG A 70 -10.02 6.05 22.25
N ALA A 71 -9.33 4.98 21.80
CA ALA A 71 -7.89 4.85 22.00
C ALA A 71 -7.12 5.96 21.25
N PRO A 72 -6.13 6.61 21.89
CA PRO A 72 -5.29 7.65 21.24
C PRO A 72 -4.65 7.20 19.92
N GLU A 73 -4.32 5.91 19.82
CA GLU A 73 -3.75 5.22 18.67
C GLU A 73 -4.72 5.22 17.48
N ASN A 74 -6.03 5.09 17.74
CA ASN A 74 -7.09 5.00 16.72
C ASN A 74 -7.73 6.35 16.39
N ARG A 75 -7.53 7.38 17.23
CA ARG A 75 -8.03 8.77 17.04
C ARG A 75 -7.78 9.35 15.64
N ALA A 76 -6.74 8.89 14.96
CA ALA A 76 -6.39 9.36 13.62
C ALA A 76 -7.26 8.78 12.49
N ILE A 77 -8.11 7.77 12.75
CA ILE A 77 -9.05 7.21 11.77
C ILE A 77 -10.25 8.15 11.60
N THR A 78 -10.52 8.57 10.36
CA THR A 78 -11.65 9.46 10.06
C THR A 78 -12.98 8.73 10.24
N ASP A 79 -13.95 9.40 10.87
CA ASP A 79 -15.30 8.92 11.18
C ASP A 79 -15.36 7.71 12.15
N ILE A 80 -14.27 7.38 12.84
CA ILE A 80 -14.20 6.23 13.76
C ILE A 80 -15.13 6.37 14.97
N GLU A 81 -15.39 7.59 15.41
CA GLU A 81 -16.34 7.89 16.48
C GLU A 81 -17.79 7.73 16.05
N LEU A 82 -18.06 7.75 14.74
CA LEU A 82 -19.35 7.59 14.07
C LEU A 82 -19.55 6.17 13.51
N ALA A 83 -18.56 5.28 13.68
CA ALA A 83 -18.69 3.88 13.33
C ALA A 83 -19.67 3.15 14.27
N PRO A 84 -20.46 2.18 13.75
CA PRO A 84 -21.20 1.23 14.58
C PRO A 84 -20.24 0.43 15.47
N ARG A 85 -20.74 -0.01 16.62
CA ARG A 85 -19.93 -0.64 17.67
C ARG A 85 -20.63 -1.89 18.18
N ASN A 86 -19.85 -2.90 18.53
CA ASN A 86 -20.35 -4.15 19.11
C ASN A 86 -20.67 -4.00 20.62
N ALA A 87 -21.06 -5.10 21.27
CA ALA A 87 -21.42 -5.11 22.68
C ALA A 87 -20.28 -4.74 23.64
N ARG A 88 -19.00 -4.86 23.22
CA ARG A 88 -17.82 -4.37 23.96
C ARG A 88 -17.58 -2.86 23.77
N GLY A 89 -18.30 -2.23 22.84
CA GLY A 89 -18.09 -0.84 22.44
C GLY A 89 -16.97 -0.63 21.41
N MET A 90 -16.48 -1.73 20.82
CA MET A 90 -15.40 -1.76 19.81
C MET A 90 -15.96 -1.63 18.40
N VAL A 91 -15.15 -1.15 17.47
CA VAL A 91 -15.45 -1.09 16.04
C VAL A 91 -14.82 -2.29 15.34
N GLU A 92 -15.66 -3.15 14.79
CA GLU A 92 -15.25 -4.40 14.12
C GLU A 92 -14.86 -4.17 12.66
N TYR A 93 -13.90 -4.97 12.17
CA TYR A 93 -13.55 -5.09 10.76
C TYR A 93 -13.08 -6.51 10.41
N ASP A 94 -13.01 -6.83 9.12
CA ASP A 94 -12.27 -8.01 8.65
C ASP A 94 -11.46 -7.75 7.38
N THR A 95 -10.44 -8.57 7.17
CA THR A 95 -9.69 -8.58 5.91
C THR A 95 -9.29 -9.99 5.50
N GLY A 96 -9.36 -10.29 4.20
CA GLY A 96 -8.79 -11.49 3.61
C GLY A 96 -7.25 -11.53 3.74
N ILE A 97 -6.70 -12.71 4.01
CA ILE A 97 -5.27 -12.95 4.23
C ILE A 97 -4.78 -14.17 3.43
N LEU A 98 -3.50 -14.14 3.06
CA LEU A 98 -2.80 -15.28 2.45
C LEU A 98 -1.39 -15.37 3.06
N ILE A 99 -1.00 -16.55 3.53
CA ILE A 99 0.32 -16.83 4.11
C ILE A 99 1.02 -17.91 3.27
N LEU A 100 2.24 -17.63 2.83
CA LEU A 100 3.18 -18.63 2.31
C LEU A 100 4.27 -18.87 3.34
N ARG A 101 4.43 -20.11 3.81
CA ARG A 101 5.48 -20.48 4.79
C ARG A 101 6.18 -21.79 4.39
N PRO A 102 7.43 -22.02 4.81
CA PRO A 102 8.05 -23.35 4.73
C PRO A 102 7.19 -24.40 5.45
N VAL A 103 7.10 -25.61 4.87
CA VAL A 103 6.45 -26.77 5.51
C VAL A 103 7.26 -27.23 6.73
N ASP A 104 8.59 -27.16 6.64
CA ASP A 104 9.51 -27.36 7.75
C ASP A 104 9.82 -25.99 8.40
N PRO A 105 9.26 -25.68 9.59
CA PRO A 105 9.44 -24.38 10.22
C PRO A 105 10.87 -24.13 10.72
N ALA A 106 11.69 -25.17 10.91
CA ALA A 106 13.09 -25.02 11.31
C ALA A 106 13.96 -24.46 10.17
N LYS A 107 13.43 -24.43 8.94
CA LYS A 107 14.10 -23.90 7.74
C LYS A 107 13.64 -22.49 7.35
N GLY A 108 12.69 -21.90 8.08
CA GLY A 108 12.35 -20.50 7.92
C GLY A 108 13.47 -19.60 8.43
N ASN A 109 13.69 -18.46 7.76
CA ASN A 109 14.69 -17.46 8.19
C ASN A 109 14.22 -16.56 9.34
N ARG A 110 13.02 -16.81 9.86
CA ARG A 110 12.32 -16.06 10.93
C ARG A 110 12.00 -14.59 10.59
N ARG A 111 12.05 -14.20 9.31
CA ARG A 111 11.54 -12.90 8.83
C ARG A 111 10.13 -13.08 8.24
N LEU A 112 9.23 -12.20 8.66
CA LEU A 112 7.94 -12.00 8.02
C LEU A 112 8.08 -10.91 6.95
N PHE A 113 8.03 -11.30 5.68
CA PHE A 113 7.92 -10.38 4.56
C PHE A 113 6.44 -10.11 4.30
N TYR A 114 5.98 -8.90 4.60
CA TYR A 114 4.59 -8.52 4.53
C TYR A 114 4.34 -7.59 3.33
N GLU A 115 3.61 -8.06 2.31
CA GLU A 115 3.13 -7.22 1.21
C GLU A 115 1.66 -6.82 1.43
N LEU A 116 1.42 -5.52 1.44
CA LEU A 116 0.08 -4.96 1.30
C LEU A 116 -0.35 -5.10 -0.18
N THR A 117 -1.42 -5.84 -0.46
CA THR A 117 -1.82 -6.13 -1.85
C THR A 117 -2.33 -4.88 -2.59
N ASN A 118 -2.03 -4.76 -3.88
CA ASN A 118 -2.44 -3.61 -4.69
C ASN A 118 -3.84 -3.88 -5.28
N ARG A 119 -4.91 -3.40 -4.62
CA ARG A 119 -6.31 -3.78 -4.90
C ARG A 119 -6.55 -5.30 -4.92
N GLY A 120 -5.93 -6.03 -3.99
CA GLY A 120 -5.96 -7.49 -3.95
C GLY A 120 -4.97 -8.21 -4.89
N VAL A 121 -4.15 -7.48 -5.65
CA VAL A 121 -3.08 -8.08 -6.47
C VAL A 121 -1.78 -8.18 -5.69
N ILE A 122 -1.19 -9.37 -5.67
CA ILE A 122 0.19 -9.62 -5.24
C ILE A 122 1.15 -9.19 -6.35
N LEU A 123 2.11 -8.33 -6.04
CA LEU A 123 3.10 -7.80 -6.98
C LEU A 123 4.54 -8.21 -6.64
N SER A 124 4.86 -8.58 -5.39
CA SER A 124 6.22 -9.01 -5.01
C SER A 124 6.70 -10.25 -5.77
N LEU A 125 5.86 -11.27 -6.01
CA LEU A 125 6.25 -12.45 -6.80
C LEU A 125 6.75 -12.06 -8.21
N ARG A 126 6.15 -11.03 -8.83
CA ARG A 126 6.64 -10.46 -10.09
C ARG A 126 7.91 -9.62 -9.90
N ALA A 127 7.96 -8.78 -8.86
CA ALA A 127 9.02 -7.81 -8.63
C ALA A 127 10.29 -8.37 -7.96
N LEU A 128 10.20 -9.53 -7.30
CA LEU A 128 11.26 -10.15 -6.50
C LEU A 128 11.51 -11.62 -6.85
N ASP A 129 10.56 -12.36 -7.44
CA ASP A 129 10.76 -13.75 -7.87
C ASP A 129 10.78 -13.94 -9.40
N ASP A 130 10.67 -12.86 -10.20
CA ASP A 130 10.51 -12.90 -11.66
C ASP A 130 9.35 -13.79 -12.13
N SER A 131 8.22 -13.78 -11.40
CA SER A 131 6.98 -14.44 -11.85
C SER A 131 6.61 -14.02 -13.28
N PRO A 132 6.26 -14.97 -14.16
CA PRO A 132 5.80 -14.67 -15.52
C PRO A 132 4.42 -14.00 -15.52
N ASN A 133 3.65 -14.14 -14.42
CA ASN A 133 2.35 -13.55 -14.26
C ASN A 133 2.49 -12.10 -13.75
N PRO A 134 1.98 -11.09 -14.47
CA PRO A 134 2.11 -9.71 -14.05
C PRO A 134 1.22 -9.31 -12.86
N SER A 135 0.25 -10.15 -12.46
CA SER A 135 -0.79 -9.85 -11.48
C SER A 135 -1.48 -11.15 -11.00
N THR A 136 -1.20 -11.62 -9.78
CA THR A 136 -1.88 -12.80 -9.20
C THR A 136 -2.65 -12.44 -7.92
N THR A 137 -3.81 -13.06 -7.72
CA THR A 137 -4.63 -12.94 -6.49
C THR A 137 -4.65 -14.23 -5.67
N ASN A 138 -4.20 -15.35 -6.23
CA ASN A 138 -4.03 -16.64 -5.56
C ASN A 138 -2.87 -17.38 -6.26
N PRO A 139 -1.64 -17.38 -5.70
CA PRO A 139 -0.47 -17.85 -6.41
C PRO A 139 -0.56 -19.33 -6.85
N ALA A 140 -0.46 -19.57 -8.15
CA ALA A 140 -0.38 -20.89 -8.76
C ALA A 140 1.09 -21.31 -9.03
N ALA A 141 1.34 -22.56 -9.41
CA ALA A 141 2.69 -23.12 -9.59
C ALA A 141 3.65 -22.26 -10.44
N ALA A 142 3.16 -21.63 -11.52
CA ALA A 142 3.96 -20.74 -12.36
C ALA A 142 4.33 -19.41 -11.66
N ASP A 143 3.51 -18.95 -10.71
CA ASP A 143 3.70 -17.67 -10.01
C ASP A 143 4.91 -17.69 -9.05
N ALA A 144 5.45 -18.87 -8.73
CA ALA A 144 6.68 -19.01 -7.96
C ALA A 144 7.93 -18.43 -8.66
N GLY A 145 7.91 -18.31 -9.99
CA GLY A 145 9.04 -17.78 -10.78
C GLY A 145 10.36 -18.53 -10.50
N ASN A 146 11.39 -17.79 -10.09
CA ASN A 146 12.65 -18.34 -9.60
C ASN A 146 12.66 -18.63 -8.08
N GLY A 147 11.68 -18.11 -7.34
CA GLY A 147 11.48 -18.30 -5.90
C GLY A 147 12.60 -17.75 -5.02
N PHE A 148 13.18 -16.59 -5.35
CA PHE A 148 14.18 -15.89 -4.54
C PHE A 148 13.74 -15.69 -3.08
N LEU A 149 12.49 -15.26 -2.86
CA LEU A 149 11.90 -15.12 -1.52
C LEU A 149 11.85 -16.45 -0.78
N MET A 150 11.26 -17.47 -1.41
CA MET A 150 11.12 -18.81 -0.82
C MET A 150 12.48 -19.47 -0.54
N ARG A 151 13.45 -19.33 -1.44
CA ARG A 151 14.84 -19.83 -1.30
C ARG A 151 15.63 -19.16 -0.18
N ARG A 152 15.22 -17.96 0.23
CA ARG A 152 15.79 -17.26 1.39
C ARG A 152 15.10 -17.58 2.71
N GLY A 153 14.06 -18.43 2.71
CA GLY A 153 13.36 -18.87 3.92
C GLY A 153 12.31 -17.90 4.47
N TYR A 154 11.95 -16.85 3.72
CA TYR A 154 10.98 -15.85 4.18
C TYR A 154 9.59 -16.47 4.36
N THR A 155 8.92 -16.14 5.47
CA THR A 155 7.46 -16.29 5.54
C THR A 155 6.84 -15.08 4.88
N LEU A 156 5.93 -15.29 3.91
CA LEU A 156 5.28 -14.22 3.17
C LEU A 156 3.85 -14.07 3.67
N LEU A 157 3.45 -12.85 4.03
CA LEU A 157 2.07 -12.49 4.38
C LEU A 157 1.55 -11.49 3.36
N TYR A 158 0.32 -11.70 2.92
CA TYR A 158 -0.44 -10.80 2.07
C TYR A 158 -1.79 -10.52 2.73
N THR A 159 -2.24 -9.27 2.72
CA THR A 159 -3.57 -8.91 3.20
C THR A 159 -4.31 -8.01 2.21
N GLY A 160 -5.63 -8.07 2.27
CA GLY A 160 -6.49 -6.97 1.85
C GLY A 160 -6.25 -5.70 2.68
N TRP A 161 -6.81 -4.59 2.20
CA TRP A 161 -6.94 -3.30 2.88
C TRP A 161 -7.71 -2.28 2.03
N ASP A 162 -7.74 -2.44 0.71
CA ASP A 162 -8.41 -1.53 -0.23
C ASP A 162 -9.90 -1.91 -0.42
N LEU A 163 -10.79 -0.92 -0.35
CA LEU A 163 -12.23 -1.05 -0.62
C LEU A 163 -12.57 -1.62 -2.01
N SER A 164 -11.66 -1.52 -2.99
CA SER A 164 -11.84 -2.07 -4.34
C SER A 164 -11.19 -3.46 -4.52
N ALA A 165 -10.67 -4.08 -3.47
CA ALA A 165 -10.12 -5.44 -3.53
C ALA A 165 -11.25 -6.49 -3.53
N VAL A 166 -11.05 -7.59 -4.26
CA VAL A 166 -12.04 -8.67 -4.43
C VAL A 166 -11.40 -10.05 -4.27
N GLY A 167 -12.23 -11.08 -4.04
CA GLY A 167 -11.75 -12.45 -3.83
C GLY A 167 -11.03 -12.60 -2.48
N PRO A 168 -9.88 -13.31 -2.40
CA PRO A 168 -9.23 -13.67 -1.13
C PRO A 168 -8.61 -12.49 -0.36
N PHE A 169 -8.69 -11.27 -0.91
CA PHE A 169 -8.20 -10.04 -0.29
C PHE A 169 -9.28 -8.95 -0.19
N ALA A 170 -10.56 -9.32 -0.31
CA ALA A 170 -11.64 -8.42 0.08
C ALA A 170 -11.50 -8.03 1.57
N SER A 171 -11.83 -6.78 1.90
CA SER A 171 -11.81 -6.25 3.26
C SER A 171 -13.12 -5.53 3.55
N HIS A 172 -13.63 -5.68 4.78
CA HIS A 172 -14.91 -5.14 5.19
C HIS A 172 -14.70 -4.17 6.34
N PHE A 173 -15.00 -2.91 6.08
CA PHE A 173 -15.02 -1.84 7.07
C PHE A 173 -16.46 -1.30 7.17
N PRO A 174 -16.93 -0.94 8.38
CA PRO A 174 -18.30 -0.49 8.58
C PRO A 174 -18.58 0.88 7.91
N VAL A 175 -19.87 1.13 7.68
CA VAL A 175 -20.40 2.44 7.28
C VAL A 175 -20.59 3.31 8.53
N ALA A 176 -20.07 4.53 8.52
CA ALA A 176 -20.33 5.50 9.57
C ALA A 176 -21.74 6.11 9.44
N THR A 177 -22.40 6.30 10.58
CA THR A 177 -23.76 6.86 10.69
C THR A 177 -23.79 8.05 11.65
N GLN A 178 -24.83 8.87 11.55
CA GLN A 178 -25.09 9.90 12.54
C GLN A 178 -25.45 9.26 13.90
N ARG A 179 -25.27 9.99 15.00
CA ARG A 179 -25.53 9.49 16.37
C ARG A 179 -26.98 9.05 16.64
N ASN A 180 -27.92 9.42 15.77
CA ASN A 180 -29.33 9.01 15.77
C ASN A 180 -29.61 7.81 14.82
N GLY A 181 -28.57 7.18 14.27
CA GLY A 181 -28.66 6.09 13.30
C GLY A 181 -28.88 6.52 11.84
N ALA A 182 -29.10 7.81 11.56
CA ALA A 182 -29.36 8.29 10.20
C ALA A 182 -28.11 8.20 9.30
N PRO A 183 -28.26 8.01 7.97
CA PRO A 183 -27.17 8.12 7.01
C PRO A 183 -26.38 9.43 7.15
N ILE A 184 -25.05 9.35 7.12
CA ILE A 184 -24.23 10.52 6.84
C ILE A 184 -24.35 10.81 5.33
N VAL A 185 -24.67 12.06 4.99
CA VAL A 185 -24.74 12.59 3.63
C VAL A 185 -23.68 13.68 3.48
N GLY A 186 -23.07 13.81 2.31
CA GLY A 186 -22.16 14.92 2.01
C GLY A 186 -21.62 14.90 0.57
N PRO A 187 -20.90 15.95 0.17
CA PRO A 187 -20.41 16.08 -1.20
C PRO A 187 -19.35 15.02 -1.52
N ALA A 188 -19.47 14.40 -2.69
CA ALA A 188 -18.47 13.55 -3.31
C ALA A 188 -18.28 13.94 -4.78
N ILE A 189 -17.10 13.60 -5.32
CA ILE A 189 -16.80 13.71 -6.74
C ILE A 189 -16.40 12.31 -7.23
N ASP A 190 -17.01 11.85 -8.31
CA ASP A 190 -16.56 10.70 -9.07
C ASP A 190 -16.04 11.12 -10.44
N GLU A 191 -14.73 10.95 -10.61
CA GLU A 191 -14.03 11.11 -11.88
C GLU A 191 -14.18 9.81 -12.69
N LEU A 192 -14.67 9.89 -13.93
CA LEU A 192 -15.05 8.75 -14.74
C LEU A 192 -14.34 8.83 -16.09
N ILE A 193 -13.47 7.85 -16.36
CA ILE A 193 -12.60 7.81 -17.55
C ILE A 193 -12.59 6.38 -18.07
N PHE A 194 -12.87 6.23 -19.36
CA PHE A 194 -12.95 4.92 -20.01
C PHE A 194 -12.08 4.95 -21.28
N ASP A 195 -10.97 4.22 -21.25
CA ASP A 195 -9.99 4.14 -22.34
C ASP A 195 -10.02 2.73 -22.99
N ASN A 196 -11.23 2.26 -23.30
CA ASN A 196 -11.45 0.99 -23.99
C ASN A 196 -11.73 1.24 -25.49
N PRO A 197 -11.50 0.25 -26.37
CA PRO A 197 -11.90 0.35 -27.78
C PRO A 197 -13.40 0.68 -27.92
N PRO A 198 -13.82 1.55 -28.87
CA PRO A 198 -15.19 2.07 -28.94
C PRO A 198 -16.32 1.03 -28.90
N ALA A 199 -16.09 -0.16 -29.48
CA ALA A 199 -17.07 -1.26 -29.48
C ALA A 199 -17.41 -1.81 -28.08
N VAL A 200 -16.51 -1.64 -27.10
CA VAL A 200 -16.65 -2.13 -25.72
C VAL A 200 -16.66 -0.99 -24.69
N GLN A 201 -16.76 0.27 -25.12
CA GLN A 201 -16.97 1.39 -24.20
C GLN A 201 -18.30 1.23 -23.44
N PRO A 202 -18.34 1.50 -22.13
CA PRO A 202 -19.53 1.28 -21.33
C PRO A 202 -20.62 2.31 -21.64
N MET A 203 -21.87 1.91 -21.38
CA MET A 203 -23.05 2.80 -21.36
C MET A 203 -23.36 3.30 -19.95
N THR A 204 -22.96 2.54 -18.92
CA THR A 204 -23.17 2.81 -17.50
C THR A 204 -21.85 3.04 -16.78
N ALA A 205 -21.87 3.87 -15.73
CA ALA A 205 -20.72 4.12 -14.87
C ALA A 205 -21.08 3.93 -13.40
N THR A 206 -20.22 3.23 -12.66
CA THR A 206 -20.42 2.93 -11.22
C THR A 206 -19.78 4.00 -10.34
N LEU A 207 -20.49 4.42 -9.30
CA LEU A 207 -20.09 5.46 -8.35
C LEU A 207 -19.38 4.88 -7.12
N SER A 208 -18.39 5.61 -6.60
CA SER A 208 -17.59 5.23 -5.41
C SER A 208 -18.45 5.07 -4.17
N TYR A 209 -19.52 5.85 -4.05
CA TYR A 209 -20.50 5.80 -2.97
C TYR A 209 -21.93 5.86 -3.52
N PRO A 210 -22.95 5.40 -2.77
CA PRO A 210 -24.33 5.60 -3.17
C PRO A 210 -24.69 7.09 -3.15
N ALA A 211 -25.36 7.59 -4.18
CA ALA A 211 -26.00 8.90 -4.17
C ALA A 211 -27.12 8.96 -3.11
N ALA A 212 -27.26 10.13 -2.48
CA ALA A 212 -28.28 10.39 -1.47
C ALA A 212 -29.67 10.58 -2.09
N ALA A 213 -29.73 11.24 -3.24
CA ALA A 213 -30.91 11.44 -4.08
C ALA A 213 -30.58 11.07 -5.55
N LEU A 214 -31.62 10.76 -6.34
CA LEU A 214 -31.49 10.39 -7.77
C LEU A 214 -31.93 11.52 -8.72
N ASP A 215 -32.17 12.71 -8.17
CA ASP A 215 -32.53 13.92 -8.91
C ASP A 215 -31.28 14.52 -9.57
N THR A 216 -31.25 14.54 -10.90
CA THR A 216 -30.12 15.08 -11.68
C THR A 216 -29.99 16.61 -11.57
N ALA A 217 -30.98 17.33 -11.04
CA ALA A 217 -30.84 18.75 -10.71
C ALA A 217 -30.03 19.01 -9.42
N GLN A 218 -29.82 17.98 -8.58
CA GLN A 218 -29.04 18.04 -7.33
C GLN A 218 -27.60 17.52 -7.51
N ALA A 219 -27.17 17.31 -8.75
CA ALA A 219 -25.84 16.83 -9.13
C ALA A 219 -25.38 17.53 -10.41
N THR A 220 -24.07 17.49 -10.69
CA THR A 220 -23.49 18.09 -11.88
C THR A 220 -22.56 17.10 -12.56
N LEU A 221 -22.92 16.66 -13.77
CA LEU A 221 -22.04 15.89 -14.64
C LEU A 221 -21.37 16.84 -15.65
N THR A 222 -20.06 16.81 -15.72
CA THR A 222 -19.26 17.55 -16.71
C THR A 222 -18.41 16.61 -17.54
N VAL A 223 -17.93 17.07 -18.69
CA VAL A 223 -16.94 16.41 -19.53
C VAL A 223 -15.90 17.40 -20.04
N ARG A 224 -14.64 16.98 -20.08
CA ARG A 224 -13.52 17.69 -20.71
C ARG A 224 -12.60 16.69 -21.42
N SER A 225 -11.73 17.17 -22.33
CA SER A 225 -10.69 16.30 -22.90
C SER A 225 -9.55 16.15 -21.90
N HIS A 226 -8.82 17.23 -21.61
CA HIS A 226 -7.70 17.24 -20.66
C HIS A 226 -8.08 17.97 -19.36
N TYR A 227 -7.28 17.78 -18.31
CA TYR A 227 -7.51 18.40 -17.00
C TYR A 227 -7.41 19.93 -16.98
N GLY A 228 -6.74 20.53 -17.96
CA GLY A 228 -6.61 21.99 -18.09
C GLY A 228 -7.68 22.63 -18.98
N ASP A 229 -8.53 21.83 -19.62
CA ASP A 229 -9.57 22.32 -20.51
C ASP A 229 -10.81 22.73 -19.70
N ALA A 230 -11.57 23.70 -20.21
CA ALA A 230 -12.84 24.11 -19.61
C ALA A 230 -13.82 22.92 -19.52
N GLN A 231 -14.57 22.84 -18.42
CA GLN A 231 -15.58 21.81 -18.21
C GLN A 231 -16.86 22.14 -19.00
N THR A 232 -17.21 21.28 -19.95
CA THR A 232 -18.52 21.32 -20.60
C THR A 232 -19.53 20.60 -19.70
N ALA A 233 -20.54 21.30 -19.20
CA ALA A 233 -21.63 20.68 -18.47
C ALA A 233 -22.47 19.79 -19.41
N ILE A 234 -22.80 18.58 -18.96
CA ILE A 234 -23.83 17.75 -19.60
C ILE A 234 -25.16 18.13 -18.91
N PRO A 235 -26.18 18.62 -19.65
CA PRO A 235 -27.45 19.02 -19.07
C PRO A 235 -28.08 17.91 -18.23
N ALA A 236 -28.87 18.26 -17.21
CA ALA A 236 -29.55 17.31 -16.32
C ALA A 236 -30.54 16.35 -17.04
N THR A 237 -30.86 16.65 -18.31
CA THR A 237 -31.66 15.81 -19.23
C THR A 237 -30.82 14.94 -20.18
N GLY A 238 -29.50 15.15 -20.24
CA GLY A 238 -28.54 14.42 -21.09
C GLY A 238 -27.89 13.21 -20.40
N TRP A 239 -28.26 12.93 -19.16
CA TRP A 239 -27.83 11.76 -18.38
C TRP A 239 -28.86 11.46 -17.29
N ARG A 240 -28.78 10.29 -16.65
CA ARG A 240 -29.57 9.96 -15.45
C ARG A 240 -28.79 9.11 -14.46
N PHE A 241 -29.23 9.12 -13.20
CA PHE A 241 -29.03 7.98 -12.31
C PHE A 241 -29.94 6.83 -12.77
N ASN A 242 -29.40 5.62 -12.86
CA ASN A 242 -30.19 4.39 -13.02
C ASN A 242 -30.64 3.87 -11.65
N ASP A 243 -29.72 3.96 -10.69
CA ASP A 243 -29.89 3.61 -9.28
C ASP A 243 -28.91 4.45 -8.44
N ALA A 244 -28.85 4.26 -7.12
CA ALA A 244 -27.97 5.06 -6.27
C ALA A 244 -26.47 4.85 -6.54
N ARG A 245 -26.07 3.74 -7.17
CA ARG A 245 -24.69 3.35 -7.47
C ARG A 245 -24.31 3.48 -8.95
N THR A 246 -25.25 3.66 -9.88
CA THR A 246 -24.91 3.76 -11.31
C THR A 246 -25.60 4.91 -12.06
N ILE A 247 -24.87 5.52 -13.00
CA ILE A 247 -25.37 6.53 -13.93
C ILE A 247 -25.25 6.04 -15.38
N GLN A 248 -26.01 6.66 -16.30
CA GLN A 248 -25.80 6.52 -17.75
C GLN A 248 -26.05 7.84 -18.48
N LEU A 249 -25.48 7.96 -19.68
CA LEU A 249 -25.77 9.06 -20.60
C LEU A 249 -27.11 8.83 -21.32
N LEU A 250 -27.72 9.90 -21.81
CA LEU A 250 -28.97 9.86 -22.59
C LEU A 250 -28.74 10.38 -24.02
N PRO A 251 -29.49 9.89 -25.04
CA PRO A 251 -30.50 8.83 -24.98
C PRO A 251 -29.93 7.47 -24.58
N GLU A 252 -30.79 6.55 -24.14
CA GLU A 252 -30.38 5.23 -23.67
C GLU A 252 -29.63 4.45 -24.78
N GLY A 253 -28.54 3.79 -24.40
CA GLY A 253 -27.58 3.20 -25.32
C GLY A 253 -26.40 4.11 -25.72
N THR A 254 -26.42 5.41 -25.38
CA THR A 254 -25.24 6.28 -25.50
C THR A 254 -24.09 5.73 -24.64
N ARG A 255 -22.89 5.67 -25.23
CA ARG A 255 -21.65 5.22 -24.56
C ARG A 255 -20.82 6.41 -24.10
N PHE A 256 -20.00 6.22 -23.08
CA PHE A 256 -18.98 7.21 -22.71
C PHE A 256 -17.86 7.25 -23.76
N ASP A 257 -17.42 8.46 -24.14
CA ASP A 257 -16.36 8.70 -25.13
C ASP A 257 -15.00 8.12 -24.66
N PRO A 258 -14.20 7.49 -25.56
CA PRO A 258 -12.84 7.06 -25.27
C PRO A 258 -11.94 8.19 -24.75
N GLY A 259 -11.27 7.95 -23.63
CA GLY A 259 -10.23 8.84 -23.07
C GLY A 259 -10.72 10.19 -22.54
N ARG A 260 -12.01 10.53 -22.65
CA ARG A 260 -12.57 11.75 -22.05
C ARG A 260 -12.62 11.65 -20.53
N LEU A 261 -12.55 12.82 -19.93
CA LEU A 261 -12.60 13.04 -18.51
C LEU A 261 -14.00 13.53 -18.13
N TYR A 262 -14.86 12.61 -17.72
CA TYR A 262 -16.14 12.92 -17.11
C TYR A 262 -15.97 13.13 -15.60
N GLU A 263 -16.70 14.06 -15.01
CA GLU A 263 -16.63 14.37 -13.57
C GLU A 263 -18.04 14.62 -13.04
N LEU A 264 -18.50 13.75 -12.15
CA LEU A 264 -19.79 13.86 -11.46
C LEU A 264 -19.58 14.42 -10.05
N ALA A 265 -20.08 15.62 -9.77
CA ALA A 265 -20.24 16.12 -8.41
C ALA A 265 -21.66 15.82 -7.91
N TYR A 266 -21.79 15.18 -6.74
CA TYR A 266 -23.07 14.73 -6.19
C TYR A 266 -23.06 14.68 -4.66
N GLN A 267 -24.24 14.61 -4.04
CA GLN A 267 -24.36 14.25 -2.63
C GLN A 267 -24.31 12.74 -2.49
N ALA A 268 -23.22 12.21 -1.93
CA ALA A 268 -23.09 10.81 -1.54
C ALA A 268 -23.70 10.57 -0.15
N ARG A 269 -24.03 9.32 0.15
CA ARG A 269 -24.40 8.84 1.49
C ARG A 269 -23.58 7.62 1.90
N ASN A 270 -23.66 7.23 3.17
CA ASN A 270 -23.06 6.00 3.71
C ASN A 270 -21.54 5.91 3.49
N PRO A 271 -20.74 6.86 4.02
CA PRO A 271 -19.28 6.78 3.99
C PRO A 271 -18.81 5.54 4.74
N VAL A 272 -17.84 4.84 4.16
CA VAL A 272 -17.16 3.70 4.80
C VAL A 272 -15.96 4.22 5.59
N VAL A 273 -15.72 3.68 6.78
CA VAL A 273 -14.62 4.04 7.70
C VAL A 273 -13.29 3.47 7.17
N SER A 274 -12.89 3.93 5.98
CA SER A 274 -11.77 3.37 5.19
C SER A 274 -10.40 3.51 5.89
N GLY A 275 -10.28 4.38 6.89
CA GLY A 275 -9.06 4.49 7.70
C GLY A 275 -8.79 3.25 8.58
N LEU A 276 -9.78 2.37 8.80
CA LEU A 276 -9.57 1.06 9.43
C LEU A 276 -8.62 0.14 8.63
N ALA A 277 -8.38 0.44 7.36
CA ALA A 277 -7.28 -0.16 6.59
C ALA A 277 -5.92 0.00 7.29
N LEU A 278 -5.69 1.10 8.00
CA LEU A 278 -4.45 1.34 8.75
C LEU A 278 -4.35 0.43 9.98
N ALA A 279 -5.46 0.17 10.67
CA ALA A 279 -5.54 -0.79 11.77
C ALA A 279 -5.36 -2.24 11.26
N ALA A 280 -6.08 -2.64 10.21
CA ALA A 280 -5.92 -3.96 9.59
C ALA A 280 -4.46 -4.28 9.19
N VAL A 281 -3.76 -3.28 8.63
CA VAL A 281 -2.34 -3.35 8.23
C VAL A 281 -1.38 -3.32 9.44
N ARG A 282 -1.74 -2.67 10.55
CA ARG A 282 -1.01 -2.67 11.83
C ARG A 282 -1.15 -4.02 12.55
N ASP A 283 -2.38 -4.47 12.75
CA ASP A 283 -2.72 -5.51 13.72
C ASP A 283 -2.52 -6.93 13.18
N THR A 284 -2.76 -7.16 11.88
CA THR A 284 -2.57 -8.48 11.27
C THR A 284 -1.11 -8.99 11.39
N PRO A 285 -0.07 -8.22 10.99
CA PRO A 285 1.31 -8.63 11.21
C PRO A 285 1.72 -8.59 12.70
N ALA A 286 1.19 -7.67 13.52
CA ALA A 286 1.50 -7.63 14.94
C ALA A 286 1.01 -8.89 15.69
N PHE A 287 -0.23 -9.31 15.43
CA PHE A 287 -0.80 -10.57 15.92
C PHE A 287 0.04 -11.76 15.45
N LEU A 288 0.26 -11.89 14.13
CA LEU A 288 0.94 -13.05 13.56
C LEU A 288 2.41 -13.16 14.03
N HIS A 289 3.07 -12.05 14.35
CA HIS A 289 4.39 -12.01 14.97
C HIS A 289 4.34 -12.41 16.46
N ARG A 290 3.44 -11.83 17.26
CA ARG A 290 3.55 -11.84 18.74
C ARG A 290 2.60 -12.80 19.47
N ALA A 291 1.44 -13.14 18.91
CA ALA A 291 0.41 -13.92 19.61
C ALA A 291 0.67 -15.44 19.54
N THR A 292 0.16 -16.18 20.52
CA THR A 292 0.14 -17.66 20.52
C THR A 292 -1.17 -18.22 19.98
N THR A 293 -2.27 -17.57 20.32
CA THR A 293 -3.65 -17.89 19.92
C THR A 293 -4.43 -16.61 19.65
N ASP A 294 -5.60 -16.72 19.02
CA ASP A 294 -6.63 -15.67 19.04
C ASP A 294 -7.57 -15.81 20.26
N ASP A 295 -8.57 -14.93 20.39
CA ASP A 295 -9.52 -14.93 21.51
C ASP A 295 -10.44 -16.15 21.52
N THR A 296 -10.55 -16.88 20.40
CA THR A 296 -11.27 -18.16 20.33
C THR A 296 -10.40 -19.36 20.75
N GLY A 297 -9.13 -19.13 21.07
CA GLY A 297 -8.14 -20.15 21.38
C GLY A 297 -7.54 -20.83 20.15
N ALA A 298 -7.85 -20.37 18.93
CA ALA A 298 -7.26 -20.94 17.72
C ALA A 298 -5.78 -20.55 17.61
N ALA A 299 -4.90 -21.52 17.33
CA ALA A 299 -3.46 -21.30 17.33
C ALA A 299 -3.01 -20.36 16.19
N ASN A 300 -2.21 -19.35 16.51
CA ASN A 300 -1.58 -18.50 15.50
C ASN A 300 -0.66 -19.37 14.61
N PRO A 301 -0.87 -19.40 13.27
CA PRO A 301 -0.06 -20.23 12.37
C PRO A 301 1.43 -19.89 12.35
N LEU A 302 1.83 -18.72 12.87
CA LEU A 302 3.22 -18.23 12.91
C LEU A 302 3.77 -18.06 14.34
N ALA A 303 3.05 -18.54 15.37
CA ALA A 303 3.43 -18.42 16.78
C ALA A 303 4.89 -18.83 17.04
N GLY A 304 5.70 -17.89 17.55
CA GLY A 304 7.11 -18.11 17.87
C GLY A 304 8.04 -18.35 16.67
N ARG A 305 7.57 -18.19 15.42
CA ARG A 305 8.34 -18.45 14.19
C ARG A 305 8.98 -17.21 13.56
N ILE A 306 8.62 -16.01 14.03
CA ILE A 306 9.05 -14.71 13.50
C ILE A 306 9.83 -13.94 14.57
N ASP A 307 10.92 -13.27 14.16
CA ASP A 307 11.71 -12.32 14.98
C ASP A 307 11.66 -10.88 14.43
N VAL A 308 11.40 -10.73 13.12
CA VAL A 308 11.54 -9.48 12.37
C VAL A 308 10.42 -9.37 11.34
N VAL A 309 9.80 -8.19 11.21
CA VAL A 309 8.76 -7.88 10.21
C VAL A 309 9.25 -6.81 9.24
N ILE A 310 9.29 -7.16 7.96
CA ILE A 310 9.62 -6.26 6.85
C ILE A 310 8.33 -5.95 6.08
N GLY A 311 7.89 -4.69 6.17
CA GLY A 311 6.78 -4.18 5.36
C GLY A 311 7.21 -3.90 3.91
N HIS A 312 6.37 -4.25 2.95
CA HIS A 312 6.59 -3.98 1.53
C HIS A 312 5.32 -3.45 0.87
N GLY A 313 5.50 -2.48 -0.02
CA GLY A 313 4.41 -1.95 -0.84
C GLY A 313 4.93 -1.56 -2.22
N ILE A 314 4.10 -1.78 -3.23
CA ILE A 314 4.41 -1.44 -4.63
C ILE A 314 3.33 -0.49 -5.18
N SER A 315 3.72 0.72 -5.55
CA SER A 315 2.89 1.77 -6.16
C SER A 315 1.82 2.35 -5.23
N GLN A 316 0.62 1.77 -5.14
CA GLN A 316 -0.46 2.31 -4.31
C GLN A 316 -0.27 1.94 -2.82
N PRO A 317 -0.12 0.66 -2.44
CA PRO A 317 0.19 0.28 -1.06
C PRO A 317 1.43 0.94 -0.48
N ALA A 318 2.44 1.24 -1.31
CA ALA A 318 3.63 1.99 -0.87
C ALA A 318 3.28 3.39 -0.35
N ARG A 319 2.26 4.05 -0.93
CA ARG A 319 1.72 5.32 -0.44
C ARG A 319 0.89 5.15 0.84
N LEU A 320 0.23 4.00 1.05
CA LEU A 320 -0.41 3.72 2.35
C LEU A 320 0.64 3.57 3.45
N LEU A 321 1.80 2.95 3.16
CA LEU A 321 2.90 2.85 4.14
C LEU A 321 3.47 4.21 4.54
N HIS A 322 3.47 5.22 3.66
CA HIS A 322 3.77 6.60 4.04
C HIS A 322 2.77 7.14 5.07
N ASP A 323 1.47 6.96 4.82
CA ASP A 323 0.40 7.46 5.68
C ASP A 323 0.33 6.69 7.00
N LEU A 324 0.61 5.38 7.00
CA LEU A 324 0.75 4.53 8.18
C LEU A 324 1.86 5.06 9.11
N VAL A 325 3.06 5.33 8.58
CA VAL A 325 4.17 5.87 9.38
C VAL A 325 3.88 7.30 9.83
N HIS A 326 3.35 8.16 8.94
CA HIS A 326 2.99 9.55 9.26
C HIS A 326 1.94 9.66 10.36
N LEU A 327 0.89 8.83 10.30
CA LEU A 327 -0.20 8.81 11.28
C LEU A 327 0.16 8.04 12.56
N GLY A 328 1.30 7.33 12.60
CA GLY A 328 1.84 6.68 13.79
C GLY A 328 1.46 5.20 13.96
N PHE A 329 0.79 4.61 12.97
CA PHE A 329 0.30 3.22 12.97
C PHE A 329 1.42 2.15 12.88
N ASN A 330 2.70 2.53 12.94
CA ASN A 330 3.79 1.58 13.19
C ASN A 330 3.96 1.21 14.67
N ARG A 331 3.02 1.62 15.52
CA ARG A 331 2.92 1.27 16.94
C ARG A 331 1.61 0.49 17.17
N ASP A 332 1.70 -0.71 17.73
CA ASP A 332 0.52 -1.47 18.19
C ASP A 332 -0.08 -0.84 19.47
N GLU A 333 -1.29 -1.25 19.87
CA GLU A 333 -1.98 -0.64 21.02
C GLU A 333 -1.35 -1.02 22.38
N ARG A 334 -0.56 -2.10 22.42
CA ARG A 334 0.35 -2.43 23.54
C ARG A 334 1.62 -1.57 23.56
N GLY A 335 1.84 -0.79 22.50
CA GLY A 335 2.90 0.20 22.36
C GLY A 335 4.16 -0.26 21.62
N HIS A 336 4.22 -1.50 21.11
CA HIS A 336 5.39 -2.02 20.41
C HIS A 336 5.48 -1.53 18.97
N GLN A 337 6.69 -1.56 18.42
CA GLN A 337 6.91 -1.40 16.98
C GLN A 337 6.34 -2.60 16.19
N VAL A 338 5.68 -2.32 15.06
CA VAL A 338 5.07 -3.34 14.18
C VAL A 338 6.01 -3.76 13.06
N PHE A 339 6.49 -2.81 12.24
CA PHE A 339 7.49 -3.04 11.20
C PHE A 339 8.86 -2.57 11.67
N ASP A 340 9.85 -3.46 11.63
CA ASP A 340 11.25 -3.12 11.90
C ASP A 340 11.87 -2.35 10.73
N GLY A 341 11.41 -2.64 9.50
CA GLY A 341 11.74 -1.88 8.31
C GLY A 341 10.70 -1.97 7.20
N ILE A 342 10.81 -1.05 6.25
CA ILE A 342 9.91 -0.88 5.11
C ILE A 342 10.73 -0.75 3.82
N LEU A 343 10.44 -1.60 2.84
CA LEU A 343 10.87 -1.41 1.45
C LEU A 343 9.71 -0.79 0.66
N SER A 344 9.74 0.54 0.52
CA SER A 344 8.80 1.32 -0.29
C SER A 344 9.24 1.27 -1.75
N TYR A 345 8.39 0.76 -2.66
CA TYR A 345 8.67 0.79 -4.10
C TYR A 345 7.63 1.62 -4.87
N ILE A 346 8.12 2.57 -5.66
CA ILE A 346 7.38 3.45 -6.59
C ILE A 346 6.18 4.23 -6.00
N ALA A 347 6.29 4.65 -4.74
CA ALA A 347 5.36 5.60 -4.12
C ALA A 347 5.54 7.06 -4.59
N GLY A 348 6.78 7.43 -4.97
CA GLY A 348 7.24 8.82 -5.04
C GLY A 348 7.18 9.49 -3.66
N ALA A 349 6.74 10.75 -3.62
CA ALA A 349 6.49 11.48 -2.38
C ALA A 349 4.98 11.57 -2.03
N SER A 350 4.12 10.86 -2.76
CA SER A 350 2.66 10.89 -2.60
C SER A 350 2.17 10.11 -1.38
N SER A 351 1.08 10.60 -0.79
CA SER A 351 0.19 9.91 0.16
C SER A 351 -1.01 9.30 -0.60
N GLY A 352 -2.17 9.07 0.01
CA GLY A 352 -3.38 8.76 -0.76
C GLY A 352 -4.71 9.03 -0.06
N PHE A 353 -5.78 8.88 -0.84
CA PHE A 353 -7.16 9.19 -0.43
C PHE A 353 -7.76 8.00 0.35
N PHE A 354 -7.04 7.57 1.39
CA PHE A 354 -7.27 6.33 2.13
C PHE A 354 -8.04 6.53 3.44
N ASN A 355 -7.75 7.62 4.16
CA ASN A 355 -8.27 7.90 5.49
C ASN A 355 -8.99 9.26 5.51
N TYR A 356 -10.17 9.30 4.88
CA TYR A 356 -11.02 10.49 4.71
C TYR A 356 -12.48 10.05 4.66
N ARG A 357 -13.43 10.96 4.97
CA ARG A 357 -14.85 10.74 4.67
C ARG A 357 -15.03 10.63 3.15
N PHE A 358 -15.79 9.63 2.70
CA PHE A 358 -15.91 9.26 1.29
C PHE A 358 -14.56 8.98 0.58
N ALA A 359 -13.58 8.41 1.30
CA ALA A 359 -12.29 7.97 0.76
C ALA A 359 -12.44 7.07 -0.49
N GLN A 360 -11.61 7.32 -1.50
CA GLN A 360 -11.57 6.51 -2.72
C GLN A 360 -10.13 5.95 -2.89
N PRO A 361 -9.77 4.90 -2.13
CA PRO A 361 -8.38 4.40 -2.03
C PRO A 361 -7.77 3.99 -3.39
N PHE A 362 -8.61 3.55 -4.33
CA PHE A 362 -8.22 3.19 -5.68
C PHE A 362 -7.78 4.37 -6.56
N ARG A 363 -8.09 5.63 -6.19
CA ARG A 363 -7.72 6.83 -6.96
C ARG A 363 -6.19 7.03 -6.96
N THR A 364 -5.68 7.62 -8.04
CA THR A 364 -4.27 7.99 -8.12
C THR A 364 -4.00 9.09 -9.13
N HIS A 365 -3.20 10.09 -8.73
CA HIS A 365 -2.84 11.24 -9.56
C HIS A 365 -1.94 10.79 -10.73
N ARG A 366 -2.31 11.12 -11.96
CA ARG A 366 -1.49 11.01 -13.18
C ARG A 366 -1.53 12.35 -13.95
N GLN A 367 -1.05 12.40 -15.18
CA GLN A 367 -1.12 13.62 -16.01
C GLN A 367 -2.56 13.93 -16.47
N HIS A 368 -3.43 12.91 -16.57
CA HIS A 368 -4.81 13.03 -17.07
C HIS A 368 -5.91 12.76 -16.03
N ILE A 369 -5.56 12.18 -14.86
CA ILE A 369 -6.52 11.60 -13.91
C ILE A 369 -6.15 11.96 -12.46
N GLY A 370 -7.13 12.07 -11.57
CA GLY A 370 -6.96 12.11 -10.11
C GLY A 370 -6.21 13.33 -9.59
N ARG A 371 -6.30 14.49 -10.26
CA ARG A 371 -5.52 15.69 -9.90
C ARG A 371 -6.02 16.34 -8.62
N TRP A 372 -7.34 16.42 -8.43
CA TRP A 372 -7.98 17.00 -7.24
C TRP A 372 -8.26 16.01 -6.11
N THR A 373 -8.02 14.71 -6.30
CA THR A 373 -8.14 13.73 -5.20
C THR A 373 -6.98 13.88 -4.20
N PRO A 374 -7.20 13.74 -2.88
CA PRO A 374 -6.15 13.77 -1.86
C PRO A 374 -5.04 12.73 -2.06
N GLU A 375 -4.01 13.07 -2.83
CA GLU A 375 -2.80 12.26 -3.01
C GLU A 375 -1.53 13.05 -2.69
N ARG A 376 -1.47 14.32 -3.13
CA ARG A 376 -0.32 15.20 -2.91
C ARG A 376 -0.58 16.10 -1.70
N VAL A 377 -0.72 15.48 -0.53
CA VAL A 377 -0.92 16.15 0.76
C VAL A 377 0.40 16.16 1.52
N PHE A 378 0.74 17.30 2.15
CA PHE A 378 1.93 17.44 3.00
C PHE A 378 1.72 16.65 4.32
N PRO A 379 2.71 15.88 4.83
CA PRO A 379 4.13 15.93 4.52
C PRO A 379 4.66 14.98 3.43
N PHE A 380 5.48 15.55 2.55
CA PHE A 380 6.11 14.84 1.43
C PHE A 380 7.44 14.14 1.76
N ALA A 381 8.08 14.52 2.87
CA ALA A 381 9.40 14.06 3.28
C ALA A 381 9.36 13.35 4.65
N ASN A 382 10.42 12.59 4.94
CA ASN A 382 10.56 11.86 6.20
C ASN A 382 11.03 12.77 7.35
N GLN A 383 11.82 13.79 7.04
CA GLN A 383 12.27 14.87 7.92
C GLN A 383 11.12 15.81 8.33
N LEU A 384 11.25 16.46 9.49
CA LEU A 384 10.40 17.61 9.85
C LEU A 384 10.79 18.83 9.00
N LEU A 385 9.84 19.34 8.22
CA LEU A 385 9.98 20.52 7.37
C LEU A 385 8.86 21.53 7.64
N PHE A 386 9.04 22.77 7.15
CA PHE A 386 7.98 23.76 7.03
C PHE A 386 7.56 23.90 5.56
N ASP A 387 6.26 23.81 5.28
CA ASP A 387 5.68 24.02 3.96
C ASP A 387 4.93 25.37 3.87
N PRO A 388 5.36 26.31 3.00
CA PRO A 388 4.68 27.59 2.82
C PRO A 388 3.38 27.50 2.01
N VAL A 389 3.03 26.36 1.42
CA VAL A 389 1.76 26.19 0.69
C VAL A 389 0.61 25.92 1.65
N THR A 390 0.86 25.17 2.72
CA THR A 390 -0.13 24.84 3.76
C THR A 390 0.07 25.58 5.10
N ASP A 391 1.14 26.37 5.22
CA ASP A 391 1.60 27.07 6.43
C ASP A 391 1.76 26.15 7.65
N ARG A 392 2.42 25.00 7.43
CA ARG A 392 2.50 23.92 8.42
C ARG A 392 3.90 23.34 8.56
N PHE A 393 4.21 22.95 9.79
CA PHE A 393 5.32 22.04 10.09
C PHE A 393 4.86 20.59 10.03
N GLY A 394 5.66 19.70 9.45
CA GLY A 394 5.33 18.28 9.33
C GLY A 394 6.44 17.43 8.71
N GLY A 395 6.35 16.12 8.94
CA GLY A 395 7.26 15.10 8.44
C GLY A 395 6.70 13.71 8.74
N ARG A 396 7.01 12.70 7.92
CA ARG A 396 6.46 11.34 8.14
C ARG A 396 6.98 10.71 9.44
N LEU A 397 8.24 10.91 9.80
CA LEU A 397 8.81 10.26 10.99
C LEU A 397 8.45 10.93 12.32
N VAL A 398 7.74 12.07 12.32
CA VAL A 398 7.50 12.88 13.53
C VAL A 398 6.81 12.05 14.62
N ARG A 399 5.73 11.35 14.30
CA ARG A 399 5.01 10.52 15.29
C ARG A 399 5.83 9.32 15.76
N CYS A 400 6.42 8.55 14.83
CA CYS A 400 7.22 7.37 15.20
C CYS A 400 8.48 7.72 16.00
N THR A 401 9.02 8.94 15.87
CA THR A 401 10.19 9.40 16.63
C THR A 401 9.82 9.65 18.08
N LEU A 402 8.65 10.24 18.33
CA LEU A 402 8.13 10.49 19.69
C LEU A 402 7.76 9.18 20.41
N THR A 403 7.34 8.14 19.68
CA THR A 403 6.99 6.82 20.24
C THR A 403 8.13 5.81 20.22
N GLY A 404 9.29 6.14 19.64
CA GLY A 404 10.41 5.22 19.48
C GLY A 404 10.20 4.08 18.47
N THR A 405 9.14 4.12 17.65
CA THR A 405 8.71 3.03 16.75
C THR A 405 9.02 3.28 15.27
N CYS A 406 10.09 4.01 14.93
CA CYS A 406 10.42 4.29 13.53
C CYS A 406 11.06 3.07 12.81
N PRO A 407 10.51 2.64 11.65
CA PRO A 407 11.10 1.58 10.84
C PRO A 407 12.38 2.06 10.14
N LYS A 408 13.24 1.13 9.71
CA LYS A 408 14.27 1.40 8.69
C LYS A 408 13.61 1.47 7.31
N ILE A 409 13.69 2.60 6.61
CA ILE A 409 12.96 2.79 5.33
C ILE A 409 13.93 2.86 4.15
N LEU A 410 13.71 2.03 3.13
CA LEU A 410 14.31 2.20 1.80
C LEU A 410 13.24 2.67 0.81
N GLU A 411 13.36 3.92 0.36
CA GLU A 411 12.48 4.58 -0.61
C GLU A 411 13.02 4.35 -2.04
N ALA A 412 12.65 3.24 -2.66
CA ALA A 412 13.09 2.85 -3.99
C ALA A 412 12.12 3.37 -5.08
N ASN A 413 12.59 4.26 -5.95
CA ASN A 413 11.72 4.93 -6.94
C ASN A 413 12.22 4.77 -8.38
N SER A 414 11.28 4.68 -9.32
CA SER A 414 11.56 4.69 -10.75
C SER A 414 11.70 6.13 -11.26
N SER A 415 12.13 6.30 -12.51
CA SER A 415 12.19 7.63 -13.13
C SER A 415 10.80 8.21 -13.42
N ASN A 416 9.75 7.40 -13.47
CA ASN A 416 8.36 7.86 -13.64
C ASN A 416 7.83 8.59 -12.39
N GLU A 417 8.28 8.19 -11.20
CA GLU A 417 7.75 8.70 -9.93
C GLU A 417 8.25 10.11 -9.62
N TYR A 418 9.39 10.50 -10.18
CA TYR A 418 9.83 11.89 -10.19
C TYR A 418 8.89 12.79 -10.98
N TRP A 419 8.35 12.31 -12.11
CA TRP A 419 7.40 13.07 -12.93
C TRP A 419 5.97 13.08 -12.37
N VAL A 420 5.42 11.91 -12.02
CA VAL A 420 3.98 11.79 -11.71
C VAL A 420 3.66 11.70 -10.22
N LYS A 421 4.64 11.37 -9.35
CA LYS A 421 4.51 11.23 -7.89
C LYS A 421 5.38 12.18 -7.08
N GLY A 422 5.92 13.24 -7.71
CA GLY A 422 6.69 14.28 -7.02
C GLY A 422 7.94 13.76 -6.28
N GLY A 423 8.56 12.67 -6.77
CA GLY A 423 9.63 11.95 -6.07
C GLY A 423 10.87 12.78 -5.68
N SER A 424 11.05 13.99 -6.20
CA SER A 424 12.06 14.94 -5.72
C SER A 424 11.80 15.40 -4.28
N LEU A 425 10.54 15.50 -3.84
CA LEU A 425 10.16 15.97 -2.50
C LEU A 425 10.53 14.96 -1.38
N LEU A 426 11.06 13.79 -1.73
CA LEU A 426 11.74 12.89 -0.78
C LEU A 426 13.14 13.43 -0.37
N HIS A 427 13.69 14.38 -1.13
CA HIS A 427 15.02 14.94 -0.94
C HIS A 427 15.10 16.47 -1.24
N THR A 428 13.96 17.15 -1.39
CA THR A 428 13.86 18.62 -1.43
C THR A 428 12.76 19.11 -0.49
N ASP A 429 12.85 20.37 -0.05
CA ASP A 429 11.69 21.08 0.50
C ASP A 429 10.65 21.38 -0.61
N THR A 430 9.49 21.93 -0.24
CA THR A 430 8.42 22.30 -1.17
C THR A 430 8.70 23.60 -1.96
N ARG A 431 9.81 24.29 -1.68
CA ARG A 431 10.36 25.38 -2.52
C ARG A 431 11.37 24.86 -3.56
N GLY A 432 11.80 23.60 -3.46
CA GLY A 432 12.77 22.96 -4.35
C GLY A 432 14.23 23.03 -3.89
N HIS A 433 14.50 23.43 -2.66
CA HIS A 433 15.85 23.39 -2.07
C HIS A 433 16.19 21.97 -1.60
N ASP A 434 17.45 21.56 -1.73
CA ASP A 434 17.88 20.22 -1.31
C ASP A 434 17.81 20.02 0.21
N LEU A 435 17.35 18.84 0.63
CA LEU A 435 17.52 18.39 2.01
C LEU A 435 18.98 17.97 2.22
N LEU A 436 19.66 18.63 3.17
CA LEU A 436 21.11 18.47 3.36
C LEU A 436 21.52 17.11 3.95
N PHE A 437 20.56 16.33 4.47
CA PHE A 437 20.77 15.04 5.09
C PHE A 437 19.53 14.13 4.94
N ASP A 438 19.77 12.82 4.76
CA ASP A 438 18.73 11.79 4.91
C ASP A 438 18.15 11.83 6.34
N ALA A 439 16.87 11.50 6.50
CA ALA A 439 16.31 11.29 7.84
C ALA A 439 16.97 10.06 8.53
N PRO A 440 17.18 10.08 9.86
CA PRO A 440 17.76 8.93 10.57
C PRO A 440 16.97 7.64 10.32
N GLY A 441 17.65 6.58 9.87
CA GLY A 441 17.00 5.31 9.52
C GLY A 441 16.37 5.25 8.13
N VAL A 442 16.52 6.27 7.29
CA VAL A 442 15.99 6.30 5.91
C VAL A 442 17.12 6.30 4.88
N ARG A 443 16.87 5.69 3.71
CA ARG A 443 17.58 5.94 2.45
C ARG A 443 16.61 6.06 1.29
N THR A 444 16.94 6.92 0.34
CA THR A 444 16.20 7.07 -0.92
C THR A 444 17.09 6.71 -2.12
N TYR A 445 16.54 5.93 -3.06
CA TYR A 445 17.21 5.47 -4.26
C TYR A 445 16.36 5.71 -5.51
N LEU A 446 17.04 6.05 -6.63
CA LEU A 446 16.43 6.19 -7.95
C LEU A 446 16.98 5.12 -8.89
N PHE A 447 16.10 4.25 -9.38
CA PHE A 447 16.38 3.44 -10.56
C PHE A 447 16.22 4.32 -11.82
N SER A 448 17.36 4.91 -12.23
CA SER A 448 17.45 5.78 -13.41
C SER A 448 17.05 5.04 -14.69
N SER A 449 16.27 5.71 -15.55
CA SER A 449 15.75 5.19 -16.81
C SER A 449 14.81 3.98 -16.67
N LEU A 450 14.28 3.70 -15.48
CA LEU A 450 13.32 2.62 -15.23
C LEU A 450 11.87 3.16 -15.23
N PRO A 451 10.91 2.49 -15.90
CA PRO A 451 9.50 2.92 -15.98
C PRO A 451 8.70 2.53 -14.73
N HIS A 452 7.46 3.03 -14.61
CA HIS A 452 6.53 2.58 -13.55
C HIS A 452 6.23 1.07 -13.60
N SER A 453 6.29 0.47 -14.78
CA SER A 453 6.07 -0.96 -14.98
C SER A 453 6.85 -1.45 -16.22
N PRO A 454 7.74 -2.45 -16.09
CA PRO A 454 8.48 -3.00 -17.23
C PRO A 454 7.53 -3.60 -18.27
N SER A 455 7.73 -3.25 -19.54
CA SER A 455 6.93 -3.75 -20.65
C SER A 455 7.69 -3.65 -21.98
N ALA A 456 7.37 -4.52 -22.94
CA ALA A 456 7.98 -4.55 -24.26
C ALA A 456 6.94 -4.28 -25.37
N GLY A 457 7.41 -4.15 -26.61
CA GLY A 457 6.57 -3.88 -27.78
C GLY A 457 6.28 -2.40 -28.01
N PRO A 458 5.40 -2.05 -28.97
CA PRO A 458 5.02 -0.68 -29.24
C PRO A 458 4.27 -0.05 -28.06
N GLY A 459 4.57 1.21 -27.78
CA GLY A 459 3.81 2.06 -26.87
C GLY A 459 2.58 2.67 -27.53
N ILE A 460 1.92 3.56 -26.79
CA ILE A 460 0.98 4.51 -27.37
C ILE A 460 1.83 5.58 -28.07
N CYS A 461 1.46 5.98 -29.29
CA CYS A 461 2.19 6.95 -30.12
C CYS A 461 3.67 6.57 -30.38
N GLU A 462 3.86 5.48 -31.14
CA GLU A 462 5.08 5.08 -31.86
C GLU A 462 6.32 4.68 -31.03
N GLN A 463 6.51 5.21 -29.82
CA GLN A 463 7.69 4.94 -29.01
C GLN A 463 7.71 3.51 -28.44
N GLY A 464 8.89 2.89 -28.41
CA GLY A 464 9.06 1.55 -27.83
C GLY A 464 8.89 1.53 -26.30
N ARG A 465 8.17 0.54 -25.78
CA ARG A 465 8.05 0.32 -24.33
C ARG A 465 9.38 -0.17 -23.75
N ASN A 466 9.63 0.18 -22.48
CA ASN A 466 10.90 -0.08 -21.80
C ASN A 466 10.85 -1.38 -20.96
N PRO A 467 11.63 -2.43 -21.31
CA PRO A 467 11.57 -3.72 -20.63
C PRO A 467 12.48 -3.83 -19.39
N LEU A 468 13.16 -2.75 -18.97
CA LEU A 468 14.11 -2.77 -17.85
C LEU A 468 13.43 -3.19 -16.54
N SER A 469 13.79 -4.38 -16.03
CA SER A 469 13.25 -4.92 -14.77
C SER A 469 13.94 -4.30 -13.54
N PRO A 470 13.18 -3.95 -12.48
CA PRO A 470 13.75 -3.51 -11.20
C PRO A 470 14.25 -4.68 -10.33
N ALA A 471 13.89 -5.92 -10.66
CA ALA A 471 14.02 -7.06 -9.74
C ALA A 471 15.45 -7.29 -9.19
N PRO A 472 16.55 -7.21 -9.96
CA PRO A 472 17.89 -7.34 -9.40
C PRO A 472 18.23 -6.25 -8.37
N GLY A 473 17.71 -5.03 -8.57
CA GLY A 473 17.88 -3.91 -7.64
C GLY A 473 17.03 -4.07 -6.39
N LEU A 474 15.75 -4.47 -6.53
CA LEU A 474 14.86 -4.69 -5.39
C LEU A 474 15.29 -5.89 -4.52
N ARG A 475 15.81 -6.95 -5.13
CA ARG A 475 16.44 -8.06 -4.40
C ARG A 475 17.61 -7.59 -3.55
N ALA A 476 18.51 -6.78 -4.12
CA ALA A 476 19.64 -6.22 -3.38
C ALA A 476 19.17 -5.32 -2.23
N LEU A 477 18.22 -4.41 -2.47
CA LEU A 477 17.68 -3.53 -1.43
C LEU A 477 16.94 -4.30 -0.32
N LEU A 478 16.26 -5.42 -0.61
CA LEU A 478 15.64 -6.25 0.42
C LEU A 478 16.68 -6.96 1.30
N VAL A 479 17.81 -7.41 0.74
CA VAL A 479 18.93 -7.98 1.51
C VAL A 479 19.61 -6.89 2.35
N ASP A 480 19.93 -5.75 1.75
CA ASP A 480 20.50 -4.58 2.42
C ASP A 480 19.60 -4.08 3.58
N LEU A 481 18.27 -4.24 3.47
CA LEU A 481 17.32 -3.89 4.53
C LEU A 481 17.30 -4.92 5.68
N ASP A 482 17.26 -6.22 5.36
CA ASP A 482 17.36 -7.30 6.37
C ASP A 482 18.68 -7.19 7.15
N ASP A 483 19.80 -6.95 6.47
CA ASP A 483 21.11 -6.72 7.10
C ASP A 483 21.14 -5.44 7.96
N TRP A 484 20.40 -4.39 7.58
CA TRP A 484 20.31 -3.15 8.38
C TRP A 484 19.48 -3.31 9.64
N ILE A 485 18.40 -4.08 9.58
CA ILE A 485 17.56 -4.42 10.74
C ILE A 485 18.30 -5.41 11.64
N SER A 486 18.64 -6.58 11.10
CA SER A 486 19.12 -7.75 11.83
C SER A 486 20.55 -7.61 12.33
N HIS A 487 21.41 -6.94 11.57
CA HIS A 487 22.85 -6.88 11.81
C HIS A 487 23.40 -5.46 11.97
N ARG A 488 22.52 -4.44 11.93
CA ARG A 488 22.85 -3.00 12.02
C ARG A 488 23.80 -2.51 10.93
N THR A 489 23.98 -3.28 9.85
CA THR A 489 24.83 -2.95 8.70
C THR A 489 24.11 -1.93 7.82
N PRO A 490 24.52 -0.65 7.77
CA PRO A 490 23.77 0.34 7.02
C PRO A 490 23.93 0.13 5.50
N PRO A 491 22.83 0.25 4.72
CA PRO A 491 22.86 0.19 3.27
C PRO A 491 23.65 1.37 2.68
N PRO A 492 24.08 1.31 1.41
CA PRO A 492 24.84 2.37 0.76
C PRO A 492 24.16 3.74 0.89
N ALA A 493 24.85 4.72 1.47
CA ALA A 493 24.32 6.07 1.68
C ALA A 493 23.77 6.69 0.39
N SER A 494 22.65 7.43 0.49
CA SER A 494 21.91 7.93 -0.66
C SER A 494 22.76 8.86 -1.54
N ARG A 495 22.59 8.72 -2.86
CA ARG A 495 23.39 9.41 -3.89
C ARG A 495 22.57 10.31 -4.80
N LEU A 496 21.34 10.63 -4.38
CA LEU A 496 20.54 11.71 -4.94
C LEU A 496 21.24 13.01 -4.55
N ARG A 497 22.11 13.50 -5.45
CA ARG A 497 22.99 14.63 -5.12
C ARG A 497 22.20 15.93 -5.09
N PRO A 498 22.54 16.84 -4.17
CA PRO A 498 21.93 18.16 -4.15
C PRO A 498 22.14 18.90 -5.48
N VAL A 499 21.14 19.70 -5.87
CA VAL A 499 21.12 20.70 -6.95
C VAL A 499 22.04 21.88 -6.61
N ARG A 500 23.32 21.59 -6.34
CA ARG A 500 24.39 22.59 -6.24
C ARG A 500 24.61 23.25 -7.59
N LEU A 501 23.90 24.36 -7.79
CA LEU A 501 24.26 25.54 -8.59
C LEU A 501 25.37 25.31 -9.63
N ARG A 502 25.01 24.59 -10.69
CA ARG A 502 25.51 24.95 -12.02
C ARG A 502 24.47 25.87 -12.63
N PRO A 503 24.83 27.04 -13.18
CA PRO A 503 23.88 27.87 -13.90
C PRO A 503 23.15 27.02 -14.93
N ALA A 504 21.82 27.07 -14.92
CA ALA A 504 21.04 26.33 -15.89
C ALA A 504 21.40 26.86 -17.28
N VAL A 505 22.03 26.02 -18.11
CA VAL A 505 22.27 26.36 -19.52
C VAL A 505 20.88 26.54 -20.12
N ARG A 506 20.51 27.79 -20.41
CA ARG A 506 19.25 28.15 -21.09
C ARG A 506 19.22 27.46 -22.45
N ARG A 507 18.71 26.22 -22.49
CA ARG A 507 18.16 25.65 -23.72
C ARG A 507 17.01 26.56 -24.10
N ARG A 508 17.22 27.40 -25.12
CA ARG A 508 16.13 28.12 -25.77
C ARG A 508 15.08 27.09 -26.14
N HIS A 509 13.83 27.30 -25.73
CA HIS A 509 12.72 26.52 -26.28
C HIS A 509 12.73 26.72 -27.80
N PRO A 510 12.71 25.63 -28.60
CA PRO A 510 12.12 25.71 -29.93
C PRO A 510 10.71 26.26 -29.75
N ARG A 511 10.29 27.22 -30.58
CA ARG A 511 8.89 27.65 -30.59
C ARG A 511 8.04 26.44 -30.98
N HIS A 512 6.87 26.30 -30.36
CA HIS A 512 5.86 25.38 -30.88
C HIS A 512 5.47 25.84 -32.28
N HIS A 513 5.68 24.97 -33.26
CA HIS A 513 4.90 24.95 -34.49
C HIS A 513 3.83 23.87 -34.37
N ASP A 514 2.82 23.98 -35.23
CA ASP A 514 1.50 23.41 -35.03
C ASP A 514 1.47 21.89 -34.89
N LEU A 515 0.67 21.42 -33.93
CA LEU A 515 0.24 20.02 -33.87
C LEU A 515 -0.79 19.78 -34.99
N GLY A 516 -0.27 19.54 -36.20
CA GLY A 516 -1.06 19.22 -37.38
C GLY A 516 -1.99 18.01 -37.19
N ARG A 517 -3.08 17.97 -37.97
CA ARG A 517 -4.12 16.95 -37.87
C ARG A 517 -3.57 15.55 -38.14
N CYS A 518 -4.08 14.56 -37.40
CA CYS A 518 -3.80 13.14 -37.65
C CYS A 518 -4.60 12.60 -38.86
N ASP A 519 -4.35 13.13 -40.05
CA ASP A 519 -4.92 12.59 -41.28
C ASP A 519 -4.29 11.22 -41.62
N ARG A 520 -5.13 10.26 -41.99
CA ARG A 520 -4.72 8.87 -42.27
C ARG A 520 -3.98 8.77 -43.60
N LEU A 521 -2.65 8.86 -43.58
CA LEU A 521 -1.85 8.40 -44.72
C LEU A 521 -1.93 6.87 -44.83
N ALA A 522 -2.56 6.40 -45.90
CA ALA A 522 -2.59 4.99 -46.27
C ALA A 522 -1.19 4.49 -46.67
N GLY A 523 -1.02 3.17 -46.70
CA GLY A 523 0.30 2.52 -46.70
C GLY A 523 1.27 2.97 -47.79
N GLY A 524 2.33 3.67 -47.39
CA GLY A 524 3.51 3.95 -48.20
C GLY A 524 4.78 3.73 -47.37
N ARG A 525 5.81 3.10 -47.95
CA ARG A 525 7.13 3.00 -47.29
C ARG A 525 7.89 4.31 -47.47
N LEU A 526 8.06 5.10 -46.40
CA LEU A 526 9.02 6.21 -46.46
C LEU A 526 10.45 5.66 -46.53
N ALA A 527 11.11 5.92 -47.66
CA ALA A 527 12.56 5.88 -47.74
C ALA A 527 13.12 7.22 -47.24
N VAL A 528 14.17 7.19 -46.42
CA VAL A 528 14.86 8.40 -45.97
C VAL A 528 15.84 8.84 -47.06
N PRO A 529 15.72 10.06 -47.62
CA PRO A 529 16.71 10.59 -48.55
C PRO A 529 18.03 10.90 -47.81
N GLY A 530 19.18 10.56 -48.38
CA GLY A 530 20.46 11.09 -47.91
C GLY A 530 21.60 10.10 -47.60
N VAL A 531 21.48 8.81 -47.89
CA VAL A 531 22.65 7.88 -47.86
C VAL A 531 22.71 7.05 -49.14
N ARG A 532 23.71 7.30 -49.99
CA ARG A 532 24.07 6.36 -51.06
C ARG A 532 24.91 5.23 -50.46
N ALA A 533 24.58 3.98 -50.78
CA ALA A 533 25.38 2.84 -50.36
C ALA A 533 26.63 2.71 -51.24
N GLY A 534 27.82 2.76 -50.63
CA GLY A 534 29.07 2.51 -51.35
C GLY A 534 30.24 3.41 -50.97
N ASP A 535 30.64 3.45 -49.70
CA ASP A 535 32.02 3.80 -49.36
C ASP A 535 32.48 3.20 -48.03
N ARG A 536 33.79 2.92 -47.88
CA ARG A 536 34.37 2.23 -46.69
C ARG A 536 35.53 3.02 -46.06
N PRO A 537 35.36 3.58 -44.84
CA PRO A 537 36.47 4.08 -44.06
C PRO A 537 37.47 2.98 -43.69
N ARG A 538 38.78 3.28 -43.78
CA ARG A 538 39.87 2.30 -43.60
C ARG A 538 40.17 2.03 -42.13
N TRP A 539 40.25 0.75 -41.75
CA TRP A 539 40.90 0.33 -40.49
C TRP A 539 42.42 0.32 -40.66
N GLN A 540 43.15 1.18 -39.96
CA GLN A 540 44.61 1.03 -39.83
C GLN A 540 44.94 -0.10 -38.82
N ARG A 541 45.71 -1.09 -39.27
CA ARG A 541 46.39 -2.05 -38.39
C ARG A 541 47.87 -1.67 -38.26
N SER A 542 48.37 -1.52 -37.04
CA SER A 542 49.78 -1.85 -36.74
C SER A 542 49.85 -3.30 -36.23
N ARG A 543 50.96 -3.99 -36.48
CA ARG A 543 51.12 -5.45 -36.24
C ARG A 543 52.11 -5.73 -35.11
N ARG A 544 51.89 -6.82 -34.37
CA ARG A 544 52.93 -7.77 -33.90
C ARG A 544 52.33 -9.16 -33.68
N ARG A 545 53.18 -10.21 -33.61
CA ARG A 545 52.83 -11.63 -33.84
C ARG A 545 52.50 -12.42 -32.55
N PRO A 546 51.79 -13.57 -32.65
CA PRO A 546 51.47 -14.47 -31.53
C PRO A 546 52.37 -15.73 -31.45
N VAL A 547 52.49 -16.32 -30.25
CA VAL A 547 52.94 -17.70 -29.93
C VAL A 547 52.38 -18.12 -28.54
N PRO A 548 52.33 -19.42 -28.13
CA PRO A 548 51.08 -19.93 -27.53
C PRO A 548 51.15 -20.65 -26.17
N GLY A 549 50.05 -20.56 -25.41
CA GLY A 549 49.33 -21.68 -24.79
C GLY A 549 49.88 -22.38 -23.53
N ARG A 550 49.00 -22.55 -22.52
CA ARG A 550 48.89 -23.77 -21.67
C ARG A 550 47.53 -23.84 -20.95
N ARG A 551 47.17 -25.01 -20.42
CA ARG A 551 45.91 -25.29 -19.71
C ARG A 551 46.08 -25.16 -18.19
N GLY A 552 45.05 -24.72 -17.46
CA GLY A 552 44.99 -24.72 -15.99
C GLY A 552 43.70 -24.07 -15.47
N PRO A 553 43.09 -24.54 -14.36
CA PRO A 553 41.79 -24.06 -13.91
C PRO A 553 41.87 -22.74 -13.12
N GLY A 554 40.84 -21.91 -13.24
CA GLY A 554 40.72 -20.67 -12.49
C GLY A 554 40.11 -20.85 -11.09
N ARG A 555 40.70 -20.17 -10.11
CA ARG A 555 40.03 -19.68 -8.90
C ARG A 555 40.07 -18.15 -8.91
N ASP A 556 39.05 -17.55 -8.31
CA ASP A 556 38.97 -16.21 -7.72
C ASP A 556 39.68 -15.02 -8.40
N LEU A 557 38.92 -13.94 -8.64
CA LEU A 557 39.22 -12.64 -8.00
C LEU A 557 38.16 -11.56 -8.28
N HIS A 558 37.72 -10.88 -7.23
CA HIS A 558 37.15 -9.54 -7.35
C HIS A 558 38.25 -8.53 -7.71
N ARG A 559 37.99 -7.65 -8.69
CA ARG A 559 38.33 -6.20 -8.71
C ARG A 559 38.11 -5.61 -10.09
N LEU A 560 37.30 -4.56 -10.20
CA LEU A 560 37.30 -3.68 -11.38
C LEU A 560 37.77 -2.26 -11.02
N TRP A 561 38.82 -1.86 -11.72
CA TRP A 561 39.44 -0.54 -11.88
C TRP A 561 38.78 0.73 -11.30
N LEU A 562 39.62 1.55 -10.64
CA LEU A 562 39.41 2.99 -10.45
C LEU A 562 40.41 3.79 -11.31
N PRO A 563 39.97 4.78 -12.11
CA PRO A 563 40.87 5.64 -12.86
C PRO A 563 41.54 6.70 -11.96
N ARG A 564 42.87 6.76 -11.97
CA ARG A 564 43.66 7.75 -11.20
C ARG A 564 43.44 9.17 -11.75
N ARG A 565 43.15 10.15 -10.88
CA ARG A 565 43.31 11.58 -11.18
C ARG A 565 44.56 12.16 -10.51
N ARG A 566 45.25 13.06 -11.20
CA ARG A 566 46.44 13.77 -10.68
C ARG A 566 46.02 14.78 -9.60
N VAL A 567 46.74 14.78 -8.48
CA VAL A 567 46.62 15.81 -7.42
C VAL A 567 47.74 16.83 -7.61
N ARG A 568 47.40 18.13 -7.72
CA ARG A 568 48.38 19.22 -7.52
C ARG A 568 48.55 19.45 -6.02
N ARG A 569 49.79 19.58 -5.55
CA ARG A 569 50.11 19.84 -4.13
C ARG A 569 49.81 21.29 -3.75
N ALA A 570 49.25 21.50 -2.57
CA ALA A 570 49.39 22.72 -1.77
C ALA A 570 50.19 22.39 -0.49
N ARG A 571 50.88 23.36 0.11
CA ARG A 571 51.71 23.14 1.31
C ARG A 571 50.87 23.23 2.60
N PRO A 572 51.24 22.50 3.68
CA PRO A 572 50.53 22.56 4.96
C PRO A 572 51.03 23.70 5.86
N VAL A 573 50.23 24.07 6.85
CA VAL A 573 50.56 24.99 7.95
C VAL A 573 50.46 24.22 9.28
N ARG A 574 51.45 24.38 10.18
CA ARG A 574 51.46 23.87 11.58
C ARG A 574 50.57 24.81 12.45
N ARG A 575 50.09 24.54 13.68
CA ARG A 575 50.33 23.59 14.80
C ARG A 575 48.92 23.43 15.51
N VAL A 576 48.57 22.94 16.71
CA VAL A 576 49.19 22.45 17.97
C VAL A 576 48.25 21.35 18.58
N ARG A 577 48.79 20.47 19.43
CA ARG A 577 48.14 19.84 20.61
C ARG A 577 49.13 19.97 21.77
N PRO A 578 48.71 20.18 23.05
CA PRO A 578 48.31 19.06 23.93
C PRO A 578 47.23 19.43 24.99
N GLY A 579 46.83 18.45 25.83
CA GLY A 579 46.07 18.71 27.06
C GLY A 579 45.16 17.58 27.56
N ASP A 580 45.72 16.56 28.20
CA ASP A 580 45.04 15.64 29.13
C ASP A 580 45.74 15.75 30.51
N PRO A 581 45.10 15.34 31.63
CA PRO A 581 45.65 14.14 32.31
C PRO A 581 44.66 13.24 33.10
N VAL A 582 44.83 11.93 32.88
CA VAL A 582 45.01 10.85 33.90
C VAL A 582 43.96 10.61 35.00
N ARG A 583 43.43 9.36 35.03
CA ARG A 583 43.46 8.52 36.25
C ARG A 583 43.40 7.01 35.96
N GLU A 584 44.16 6.22 36.72
CA GLU A 584 44.19 4.75 36.73
C GLU A 584 43.95 4.22 38.16
N ASP A 585 43.38 3.00 38.30
CA ASP A 585 43.93 1.87 39.09
C ASP A 585 43.05 0.61 38.87
N PRO A 586 43.60 -0.60 38.59
CA PRO A 586 42.82 -1.82 38.40
C PRO A 586 43.06 -2.90 39.48
N ARG A 587 42.02 -3.58 40.00
CA ARG A 587 42.20 -4.71 40.94
C ARG A 587 41.33 -5.95 40.65
N ARG A 588 41.97 -7.12 40.82
CA ARG A 588 41.41 -8.50 40.89
C ARG A 588 41.82 -9.09 42.25
N PRO A 589 41.05 -10.03 42.83
CA PRO A 589 41.34 -11.47 42.67
C PRO A 589 40.06 -12.28 42.34
N ARG A 590 40.02 -13.53 41.83
CA ARG A 590 40.91 -14.73 41.76
C ARG A 590 40.64 -15.81 42.83
N GLY A 591 39.84 -16.81 42.44
CA GLY A 591 39.59 -18.15 43.04
C GLY A 591 38.67 -18.91 42.05
N GLY A 592 38.66 -20.23 41.84
CA GLY A 592 39.22 -21.38 42.58
C GLY A 592 38.06 -22.26 43.08
N ARG A 593 37.87 -23.56 42.75
CA ARG A 593 38.73 -24.61 42.13
C ARG A 593 37.86 -25.64 41.32
N ARG A 594 38.54 -26.53 40.55
CA ARG A 594 38.37 -28.02 40.32
C ARG A 594 37.01 -28.71 40.65
N SER A 595 36.56 -29.86 40.11
CA SER A 595 37.09 -31.02 39.30
C SER A 595 35.88 -31.94 38.95
N THR A 596 35.84 -33.01 38.12
CA THR A 596 36.69 -33.77 37.14
C THR A 596 35.71 -34.63 36.30
N ALA A 597 35.82 -34.80 34.97
CA ALA A 597 36.67 -35.75 34.21
C ALA A 597 36.48 -37.27 34.53
N VAL A 598 35.89 -38.04 33.59
CA VAL A 598 36.04 -39.50 33.26
C VAL A 598 35.05 -39.84 32.08
N ALA A 599 35.17 -40.96 31.35
CA ALA A 599 35.98 -41.09 30.13
C ALA A 599 35.57 -42.29 29.21
N ARG A 600 35.87 -42.19 27.90
CA ARG A 600 36.12 -43.27 26.88
C ARG A 600 35.02 -44.26 26.42
N GLY A 601 35.01 -44.49 25.09
CA GLY A 601 34.73 -45.77 24.41
C GLY A 601 33.36 -45.90 23.72
N ALA A 602 33.18 -46.67 22.63
CA ALA A 602 34.12 -47.20 21.62
C ALA A 602 33.33 -47.67 20.35
N LEU A 603 33.97 -47.78 19.18
CA LEU A 603 33.43 -48.47 17.99
C LEU A 603 33.75 -49.98 18.05
N PRO A 604 32.94 -50.86 17.43
CA PRO A 604 33.35 -51.44 16.13
C PRO A 604 32.20 -51.83 15.16
N GLU A 605 32.56 -52.34 13.98
CA GLU A 605 31.70 -52.91 12.92
C GLU A 605 32.54 -53.93 12.09
N PRO A 606 32.01 -54.70 11.10
CA PRO A 606 30.94 -55.73 11.08
C PRO A 606 31.57 -57.17 10.94
N PRO A 607 30.88 -58.29 10.51
CA PRO A 607 30.51 -58.54 9.09
C PRO A 607 29.38 -59.58 8.72
N GLY A 608 28.80 -59.47 7.51
CA GLY A 608 28.21 -60.58 6.71
C GLY A 608 26.72 -60.98 6.95
N LEU A 609 26.04 -61.76 6.07
CA LEU A 609 26.36 -62.30 4.73
C LEU A 609 25.10 -62.88 3.99
N ARG A 610 25.04 -62.79 2.64
CA ARG A 610 24.15 -63.54 1.67
C ARG A 610 22.64 -63.14 1.65
N ARG A 611 21.82 -63.33 0.58
CA ARG A 611 21.84 -63.90 -0.82
C ARG A 611 20.57 -63.34 -1.56
N SER A 612 20.25 -63.43 -2.87
CA SER A 612 20.93 -63.58 -4.18
C SER A 612 19.93 -63.44 -5.36
N GLY A 613 20.35 -62.94 -6.54
CA GLY A 613 19.59 -62.89 -7.82
C GLY A 613 19.63 -61.48 -8.45
N ALA A 614 20.17 -61.17 -9.63
CA ALA A 614 20.08 -61.72 -11.01
C ALA A 614 18.80 -61.26 -11.77
N ARG A 615 18.83 -60.76 -13.03
CA ARG A 615 19.94 -60.47 -13.97
C ARG A 615 19.49 -59.47 -15.08
N ARG A 616 20.46 -58.71 -15.63
CA ARG A 616 20.67 -58.19 -17.04
C ARG A 616 19.50 -58.25 -18.07
N ARG A 617 19.37 -57.35 -19.08
CA ARG A 617 20.39 -56.58 -19.85
C ARG A 617 19.77 -55.38 -20.64
N ARG A 618 20.61 -54.58 -21.33
CA ARG A 618 20.22 -53.44 -22.22
C ARG A 618 20.33 -53.75 -23.72
N GLY A 619 19.56 -53.05 -24.56
CA GLY A 619 19.93 -52.60 -25.92
C GLY A 619 18.73 -52.28 -26.83
N ALA A 620 18.85 -51.61 -28.00
CA ALA A 620 19.78 -50.54 -28.44
C ALA A 620 19.39 -50.00 -29.85
N ARG A 621 19.41 -48.67 -30.07
CA ARG A 621 19.28 -47.96 -31.40
C ARG A 621 17.88 -48.12 -32.08
N ALA A 622 17.43 -47.34 -33.08
CA ALA A 622 17.98 -46.15 -33.77
C ALA A 622 16.85 -45.17 -34.24
N ARG A 623 17.25 -44.03 -34.85
CA ARG A 623 16.44 -43.03 -35.60
C ARG A 623 15.97 -43.59 -36.98
N PRO A 624 14.95 -43.02 -37.70
CA PRO A 624 14.94 -41.60 -38.12
C PRO A 624 13.59 -40.85 -38.31
N LEU A 625 13.72 -39.57 -38.67
CA LEU A 625 12.77 -38.64 -39.32
C LEU A 625 12.63 -38.98 -40.84
N PRO A 626 11.70 -38.43 -41.68
CA PRO A 626 11.34 -36.99 -41.73
C PRO A 626 9.96 -36.53 -42.34
N ALA A 627 9.78 -35.20 -42.41
CA ALA A 627 9.10 -34.43 -43.48
C ALA A 627 7.56 -34.54 -43.68
N ALA A 628 6.87 -33.63 -44.41
CA ALA A 628 7.02 -32.16 -44.55
C ALA A 628 5.82 -31.52 -45.31
N GLY A 629 5.37 -30.32 -44.90
CA GLY A 629 4.51 -29.43 -45.70
C GLY A 629 3.00 -29.77 -45.74
N ARG A 630 2.15 -29.00 -46.43
CA ARG A 630 2.35 -27.68 -47.08
C ARG A 630 1.00 -26.98 -47.40
N ARG A 631 0.96 -25.65 -47.27
CA ARG A 631 0.04 -24.66 -47.91
C ARG A 631 -1.43 -24.50 -47.39
N ARG A 632 -1.91 -23.27 -47.60
CA ARG A 632 -3.29 -22.69 -47.52
C ARG A 632 -4.03 -22.94 -48.89
N PRO A 633 -5.29 -22.52 -49.20
CA PRO A 633 -6.08 -21.44 -48.56
C PRO A 633 -7.65 -21.44 -48.59
N HIS A 634 -8.21 -20.40 -47.94
CA HIS A 634 -9.49 -19.68 -48.18
C HIS A 634 -10.91 -20.30 -47.99
N ARG A 635 -11.83 -19.37 -47.67
CA ARG A 635 -13.32 -19.41 -47.47
C ARG A 635 -14.08 -19.63 -48.80
N PRO A 636 -15.44 -19.82 -48.87
CA PRO A 636 -16.49 -19.52 -47.87
C PRO A 636 -17.63 -20.57 -47.69
N GLY A 637 -18.64 -20.27 -46.86
CA GLY A 637 -19.89 -21.05 -46.68
C GLY A 637 -20.90 -20.39 -45.72
N ARG A 638 -22.18 -20.80 -45.72
CA ARG A 638 -23.32 -20.22 -44.95
C ARG A 638 -24.27 -21.31 -44.38
N ALA A 639 -25.07 -20.90 -43.38
CA ALA A 639 -26.35 -21.48 -42.91
C ALA A 639 -26.36 -22.74 -42.01
N GLY A 640 -27.48 -22.96 -41.29
CA GLY A 640 -27.72 -24.05 -40.32
C GLY A 640 -27.34 -23.69 -38.87
N GLN A 641 -28.08 -22.87 -38.10
CA GLN A 641 -29.46 -23.01 -37.58
C GLN A 641 -29.63 -24.02 -36.44
N GLN A 642 -29.65 -23.53 -35.19
CA GLN A 642 -30.74 -23.79 -34.23
C GLN A 642 -30.69 -22.79 -33.06
N ARG A 643 -31.87 -22.38 -32.58
CA ARG A 643 -32.10 -21.58 -31.36
C ARG A 643 -32.77 -22.47 -30.31
N ARG A 644 -32.57 -22.15 -29.03
CA ARG A 644 -33.64 -22.24 -28.03
C ARG A 644 -33.62 -21.00 -27.16
N GLU A 645 -34.69 -20.22 -27.25
CA GLU A 645 -35.09 -19.25 -26.22
C GLU A 645 -35.98 -19.96 -25.20
N LEU A 646 -36.12 -19.38 -24.00
CA LEU A 646 -37.24 -19.68 -23.11
C LEU A 646 -37.60 -18.40 -22.35
N THR A 647 -38.75 -17.82 -22.71
CA THR A 647 -39.33 -16.62 -22.10
C THR A 647 -40.30 -17.04 -20.99
N VAL A 648 -40.51 -16.18 -19.99
CA VAL A 648 -41.54 -16.37 -18.94
C VAL A 648 -42.32 -15.07 -18.76
N ASP A 649 -43.64 -15.19 -18.69
CA ASP A 649 -44.63 -14.13 -18.42
C ASP A 649 -45.82 -14.80 -17.64
N PRO A 650 -46.79 -14.09 -17.00
CA PRO A 650 -47.28 -14.50 -15.68
C PRO A 650 -48.81 -14.68 -15.55
N ARG A 651 -49.27 -15.18 -14.38
CA ARG A 651 -50.40 -14.68 -13.54
C ARG A 651 -50.84 -15.68 -12.45
N SER A 652 -51.52 -15.18 -11.41
CA SER A 652 -52.53 -15.78 -10.47
C SER A 652 -52.48 -17.30 -10.14
N ASP A 653 -52.63 -17.74 -8.89
CA ASP A 653 -53.83 -17.55 -8.04
C ASP A 653 -53.63 -17.67 -6.51
N VAL A 654 -54.71 -17.58 -5.71
CA VAL A 654 -54.71 -17.43 -4.23
C VAL A 654 -55.74 -18.36 -3.52
N PRO A 655 -55.36 -19.06 -2.43
CA PRO A 655 -56.08 -18.94 -1.14
C PRO A 655 -55.17 -19.05 0.12
N GLY A 656 -55.52 -18.59 1.33
CA GLY A 656 -56.64 -17.75 1.76
C GLY A 656 -56.86 -17.71 3.32
N SER A 657 -57.27 -16.56 3.86
CA SER A 657 -57.71 -16.30 5.28
C SER A 657 -56.61 -16.31 6.38
N ARG A 658 -56.76 -15.68 7.58
CA ARG A 658 -57.90 -15.02 8.25
C ARG A 658 -57.55 -13.65 8.89
N ARG A 659 -58.56 -12.75 8.88
CA ARG A 659 -58.91 -11.66 9.82
C ARG A 659 -57.88 -11.16 10.87
N ALA A 660 -57.63 -9.85 10.83
CA ALA A 660 -57.90 -8.93 11.95
C ALA A 660 -58.36 -7.56 11.39
N ARG A 661 -59.16 -6.80 12.15
CA ARG A 661 -59.55 -5.41 11.82
C ARG A 661 -59.23 -4.52 13.01
N HIS A 662 -58.73 -3.32 12.76
CA HIS A 662 -59.29 -2.10 13.37
C HIS A 662 -59.01 -0.90 12.46
N ALA A 663 -59.87 0.11 12.56
CA ALA A 663 -59.76 1.32 11.77
C ALA A 663 -60.12 2.53 12.63
N SER A 664 -59.44 3.65 12.37
CA SER A 664 -59.84 4.99 12.79
C SER A 664 -59.43 5.96 11.69
N ARG A 665 -60.35 6.87 11.37
CA ARG A 665 -60.24 7.87 10.29
C ARG A 665 -60.07 9.26 10.90
N ALA A 666 -59.78 10.20 10.00
CA ALA A 666 -59.99 11.66 10.13
C ALA A 666 -58.89 12.48 10.82
N ALA A 667 -58.77 13.79 10.56
CA ALA A 667 -58.93 14.60 9.32
C ALA A 667 -58.71 16.08 9.69
N SER A 668 -58.39 16.92 8.69
CA SER A 668 -58.42 18.40 8.77
C SER A 668 -57.42 19.06 9.75
N ALA A 669 -57.16 20.37 9.71
CA ALA A 669 -56.99 21.27 8.56
C ALA A 669 -56.27 22.58 8.99
N ARG A 670 -55.64 23.24 8.01
CA ARG A 670 -55.31 24.68 7.88
C ARG A 670 -55.46 25.63 9.09
N SER A 671 -54.43 26.43 9.34
CA SER A 671 -54.59 27.89 9.54
C SER A 671 -53.32 28.67 9.11
N ARG A 672 -53.42 30.00 8.99
CA ARG A 672 -52.34 30.98 8.73
C ARG A 672 -52.54 32.20 9.64
N ALA A 673 -51.48 32.69 10.29
CA ALA A 673 -51.19 34.08 10.71
C ALA A 673 -49.80 34.04 11.41
N ASP A 674 -48.80 34.90 11.22
CA ASP A 674 -48.66 36.30 10.76
C ASP A 674 -48.75 37.36 11.89
N ALA A 675 -48.05 38.49 11.71
CA ALA A 675 -47.67 39.53 12.68
C ALA A 675 -46.65 39.13 13.79
N ARG A 676 -45.89 40.03 14.43
CA ARG A 676 -45.06 41.23 14.06
C ARG A 676 -44.72 42.00 15.37
N GLY A 677 -43.47 42.44 15.49
CA GLY A 677 -43.00 43.49 16.44
C GLY A 677 -42.83 43.11 17.92
N THR A 678 -42.16 43.90 18.77
CA THR A 678 -41.10 44.93 18.59
C THR A 678 -40.66 45.44 19.98
N SER A 679 -39.35 45.49 20.28
CA SER A 679 -38.65 46.35 21.30
C SER A 679 -39.27 46.54 22.71
N ARG A 680 -38.52 46.44 23.82
CA ARG A 680 -37.42 47.33 24.24
C ARG A 680 -36.65 46.75 25.46
N ALA A 681 -35.40 47.17 25.66
CA ALA A 681 -34.68 47.14 26.96
C ALA A 681 -34.82 48.54 27.65
N PRO A 682 -34.31 48.86 28.87
CA PRO A 682 -32.85 48.83 29.19
C PRO A 682 -32.42 48.72 30.71
N ILE A 683 -31.08 48.77 30.98
CA ILE A 683 -30.37 49.40 32.15
C ILE A 683 -30.67 48.87 33.59
N CYS A 684 -29.78 48.79 34.60
CA CYS A 684 -28.30 48.70 34.84
C CYS A 684 -28.13 48.10 36.29
N ASP A 685 -27.00 47.75 36.92
CA ASP A 685 -25.58 48.20 36.96
C ASP A 685 -24.63 46.96 37.12
N LEU A 686 -23.36 46.94 36.68
CA LEU A 686 -22.12 47.56 37.21
C LEU A 686 -21.82 47.19 38.68
N GLN A 687 -20.65 46.65 39.07
CA GLN A 687 -19.41 46.22 38.37
C GLN A 687 -19.07 44.76 38.81
N ALA A 688 -17.93 44.08 38.58
CA ALA A 688 -16.60 44.29 37.97
C ALA A 688 -16.01 42.86 37.72
N ARG A 689 -14.94 42.57 36.96
CA ARG A 689 -13.97 43.34 36.13
C ARG A 689 -13.42 42.39 35.02
N ALA A 690 -12.34 42.78 34.34
CA ALA A 690 -11.63 42.02 33.28
C ALA A 690 -10.08 42.17 33.47
N PRO A 691 -9.16 41.73 32.58
CA PRO A 691 -9.26 41.04 31.27
C PRO A 691 -8.29 39.81 31.15
N ALA A 692 -8.00 39.10 30.04
CA ALA A 692 -8.48 38.92 28.63
C ALA A 692 -8.04 37.47 28.21
N CYS A 693 -8.70 36.68 27.34
CA CYS A 693 -9.24 36.87 25.96
C CYS A 693 -8.16 36.90 24.84
N PRO A 694 -8.43 36.43 23.61
CA PRO A 694 -9.54 35.54 23.15
C PRO A 694 -9.13 34.44 22.11
N ASP A 695 -10.09 33.57 21.78
CA ASP A 695 -10.19 32.93 20.45
C ASP A 695 -10.79 33.91 19.44
N GLU A 696 -10.24 34.00 18.22
CA GLU A 696 -11.00 34.44 17.04
C GLU A 696 -10.57 33.68 15.77
N GLY A 697 -11.53 33.38 14.89
CA GLY A 697 -11.31 32.77 13.58
C GLY A 697 -11.78 33.68 12.45
N PRO A 698 -11.02 33.85 11.34
CA PRO A 698 -11.32 34.86 10.34
C PRO A 698 -12.32 34.40 9.26
N ARG A 699 -13.31 35.23 8.98
CA ARG A 699 -13.95 35.32 7.65
C ARG A 699 -13.06 36.15 6.73
N TYR A 700 -12.92 35.82 5.45
CA TYR A 700 -12.43 36.77 4.44
C TYR A 700 -13.19 36.70 3.12
N ALA A 701 -13.24 37.86 2.46
CA ALA A 701 -13.92 38.08 1.19
C ALA A 701 -12.92 38.24 0.02
N LEU A 702 -13.43 38.18 -1.20
CA LEU A 702 -12.67 38.35 -2.44
C LEU A 702 -12.18 39.81 -2.64
N PRO A 703 -10.91 40.04 -2.98
CA PRO A 703 -10.51 41.21 -3.74
C PRO A 703 -10.70 40.96 -5.25
N ARG A 704 -11.04 42.02 -6.00
CA ARG A 704 -10.93 42.04 -7.47
C ARG A 704 -9.53 42.54 -7.85
N HIS A 705 -8.82 41.83 -8.73
CA HIS A 705 -8.34 42.35 -10.02
C HIS A 705 -7.70 41.26 -10.88
#